data_AF-A0A9Q0MLP0-F1
#
_entry.id   AF-A0A9Q0MLP0-F1
#
_cell.length_a   1.000
_cell.length_b   1.000
_cell.length_c   1.000
_cell.angle_alpha   90.00
_cell.angle_beta   90.00
_cell.angle_gamma   90.00
#
_symmetry.space_group_name_H-M   'P 1'
#
loop_
_entity.id
_entity.type
_entity.pdbx_description
1 polymer ?
#
loop_
_entity_poly.entity_id
_entity_poly.type
_entity_poly.pdbx_seq_one_letter_code
_entity_poly.pdbx_strand_id
1 'polypeptide(L)'
;MKASLVQEIKGYEPVVKQIINTVINGDFKGKLFNDTATFVDTIGSRVVGSQALDKGIDYMLNWMREQGFDAVNGEEITTPNWTRVNESLEMIEPRYQKLSILGYGRSVSTPGPIEAEIIVVRDYDELELRASEVSGKIVVYDHTFVTYSYSTLYRNSGAAEAAKRGAIAALVAAVSNTGMNLPHTGGMSYSSNQTIPRIPMASISVDSARMLGRMHRRGNKIVLRLNMENVHPGNVTSHKGIDYMLDWMREQGFDAVNGEEITTSNWTRVYESLEMIEPRYQKLTILGYGGSVSTPGPIEAEIIVVKDYDELEQRSSEASGRIVVYDPKFVSYSHNYQYRSSGAVEAAKLGAVAALVAALSNTGMNLPHTGGMSYSGDESISRIPLASISVDTAEMLGRMHRRGNRVVLRLNMENLHPGNITSRNTVGQLTGSALPDQKIIVSGHIDSWDVGQGAQDDGESKCSLRPSLVKEIKGYEPVVKRIINTVVNEDFKGKLFNDTATFVDTIGSRVVGSKALDNGIDYILNWMRKQGFDAVNSEEITTPNWTRVNESLEMIKPRYQKLSILGYGGSVSTPGRIEAEIIVVRNYEELERRSSEVSGKIVVYDHTFVTYFNSTKYRYSGAVEAAKRGAIAALVAAVSNTGMNLPHAGQMAYSEDKGIQRIPLASISVDSAQMLGRMYRRGNKIVLRLNMENLHPGNITSRNTVGQLTGSALPDQKVIVSGHIDSWDVGQGAQDDGGALVMSVLVITLLKSLSLTPRRTIQAIGWTSEENGFLGVLGYIQRHLEEINTGKIAAAFESDFGLFVPLGYEFAGTDYGACIVQEVLKLGAQG
;
A
#
# COMPACT_ATOMS: atom_id res chain seq x y z
N MET A 1 39.60 -22.10 -5.63
CA MET A 1 39.79 -21.53 -6.99
C MET A 1 41.28 -21.31 -7.21
N LYS A 2 41.83 -21.69 -8.38
CA LYS A 2 43.25 -21.43 -8.69
C LYS A 2 43.50 -19.92 -8.70
N ALA A 3 44.64 -19.46 -8.18
CA ALA A 3 44.98 -18.03 -8.08
C ALA A 3 44.91 -17.29 -9.44
N SER A 4 45.15 -18.01 -10.53
CA SER A 4 44.97 -17.52 -11.90
C SER A 4 43.54 -17.05 -12.19
N LEU A 5 42.52 -17.74 -11.66
CA LEU A 5 41.11 -17.42 -11.87
C LEU A 5 40.70 -16.15 -11.10
N VAL A 6 41.30 -15.91 -9.93
CA VAL A 6 41.04 -14.70 -9.13
C VAL A 6 41.62 -13.46 -9.81
N GLN A 7 42.80 -13.60 -10.42
CA GLN A 7 43.44 -12.52 -11.17
C GLN A 7 42.68 -12.21 -12.46
N GLU A 8 42.18 -13.25 -13.13
CA GLU A 8 41.31 -13.15 -14.31
C GLU A 8 39.99 -12.43 -13.97
N ILE A 9 39.31 -12.81 -12.88
CA ILE A 9 38.08 -12.17 -12.43
C ILE A 9 38.28 -10.68 -12.10
N LYS A 10 39.40 -10.32 -11.43
CA LYS A 10 39.73 -8.92 -11.16
C LYS A 10 40.00 -8.11 -12.42
N GLY A 11 40.57 -8.73 -13.45
CA GLY A 11 40.80 -8.10 -14.75
C GLY A 11 39.51 -7.64 -15.45
N TYR A 12 38.36 -8.24 -15.13
CA TYR A 12 37.06 -7.84 -15.68
C TYR A 12 36.39 -6.66 -14.96
N GLU A 13 36.91 -6.20 -13.82
CA GLU A 13 36.29 -5.11 -13.05
C GLU A 13 35.98 -3.83 -13.87
N PRO A 14 36.88 -3.35 -14.76
CA PRO A 14 36.57 -2.19 -15.60
C PRO A 14 35.41 -2.46 -16.57
N VAL A 15 35.35 -3.67 -17.14
CA VAL A 15 34.28 -4.10 -18.07
C VAL A 15 32.95 -4.20 -17.32
N VAL A 16 32.95 -4.77 -16.11
CA VAL A 16 31.74 -4.84 -15.28
C VAL A 16 31.24 -3.44 -14.91
N LYS A 17 32.13 -2.52 -14.54
CA LYS A 17 31.79 -1.11 -14.26
C LYS A 17 31.21 -0.41 -15.50
N GLN A 18 31.77 -0.66 -16.68
CA GLN A 18 31.27 -0.13 -17.94
C GLN A 18 29.88 -0.67 -18.28
N ILE A 19 29.66 -1.99 -18.18
CA ILE A 19 28.34 -2.61 -18.39
C ILE A 19 27.30 -2.02 -17.44
N ILE A 20 27.63 -1.93 -16.14
CA ILE A 20 26.75 -1.36 -15.12
C ILE A 20 26.42 0.09 -15.46
N ASN A 21 27.41 0.90 -15.83
CA ASN A 21 27.18 2.31 -16.15
C ASN A 21 26.34 2.48 -17.44
N THR A 22 26.57 1.68 -18.47
CA THR A 22 25.77 1.69 -19.71
C THR A 22 24.31 1.28 -19.45
N VAL A 23 24.08 0.31 -18.55
CA VAL A 23 22.74 -0.15 -18.17
C VAL A 23 22.00 0.85 -17.27
N ILE A 24 22.69 1.50 -16.34
CA ILE A 24 22.07 2.37 -15.34
C ILE A 24 21.97 3.84 -15.81
N ASN A 25 22.99 4.33 -16.51
CA ASN A 25 23.15 5.74 -16.85
C ASN A 25 23.32 6.02 -18.35
N GLY A 26 23.72 5.03 -19.13
CA GLY A 26 23.90 5.14 -20.59
C GLY A 26 22.64 4.77 -21.39
N ASP A 27 22.85 4.50 -22.68
CA ASP A 27 21.77 4.28 -23.66
C ASP A 27 20.90 3.04 -23.41
N PHE A 28 21.32 2.14 -22.51
CA PHE A 28 20.51 0.99 -22.09
C PHE A 28 19.57 1.31 -20.91
N LYS A 29 19.64 2.52 -20.33
CA LYS A 29 18.77 2.95 -19.23
C LYS A 29 17.30 2.87 -19.62
N GLY A 30 16.57 1.99 -18.94
CA GLY A 30 15.16 1.73 -19.21
C GLY A 30 14.87 0.90 -20.47
N LYS A 31 15.89 0.55 -21.27
CA LYS A 31 15.73 -0.26 -22.48
C LYS A 31 15.25 -1.67 -22.15
N LEU A 32 15.79 -2.31 -21.12
CA LEU A 32 15.34 -3.63 -20.66
C LEU A 32 13.85 -3.64 -20.27
N PHE A 33 13.41 -2.60 -19.55
CA PHE A 33 12.00 -2.44 -19.19
C PHE A 33 11.13 -2.21 -20.43
N ASN A 34 11.57 -1.35 -21.35
CA ASN A 34 10.83 -1.03 -22.58
C ASN A 34 10.72 -2.22 -23.53
N ASP A 35 11.79 -3.00 -23.70
CA ASP A 35 11.83 -4.19 -24.56
C ASP A 35 10.95 -5.30 -23.97
N THR A 36 11.05 -5.52 -22.65
CA THR A 36 10.19 -6.48 -21.92
C THR A 36 8.72 -6.05 -21.98
N ALA A 37 8.43 -4.76 -21.78
CA ALA A 37 7.08 -4.23 -21.91
C ALA A 37 6.55 -4.39 -23.32
N THR A 38 7.36 -4.16 -24.36
CA THR A 38 6.96 -4.35 -25.76
C THR A 38 6.63 -5.81 -26.05
N PHE A 39 7.45 -6.75 -25.58
CA PHE A 39 7.20 -8.18 -25.71
C PHE A 39 5.91 -8.62 -24.99
N VAL A 40 5.70 -8.19 -23.75
CA VAL A 40 4.52 -8.55 -22.95
C VAL A 40 3.25 -7.91 -23.49
N ASP A 41 3.29 -6.63 -23.87
CA ASP A 41 2.12 -5.89 -24.36
C ASP A 41 1.66 -6.37 -25.75
N THR A 42 2.61 -6.78 -26.60
CA THR A 42 2.34 -7.17 -27.99
C THR A 42 1.89 -8.62 -28.09
N ILE A 43 2.55 -9.53 -27.36
CA ILE A 43 2.33 -10.97 -27.47
C ILE A 43 1.34 -11.50 -26.41
N GLY A 44 1.26 -10.88 -25.23
CA GLY A 44 0.34 -11.28 -24.16
C GLY A 44 0.75 -12.58 -23.45
N SER A 45 -0.24 -13.33 -22.93
CA SER A 45 -0.01 -14.59 -22.21
C SER A 45 0.43 -15.72 -23.14
N ARG A 46 1.51 -16.43 -22.77
CA ARG A 46 2.20 -17.43 -23.62
C ARG A 46 2.18 -18.82 -22.97
N VAL A 47 1.01 -19.46 -22.98
CA VAL A 47 0.87 -20.84 -22.47
C VAL A 47 1.52 -21.82 -23.46
N VAL A 48 2.14 -22.88 -22.94
CA VAL A 48 2.77 -23.95 -23.73
C VAL A 48 1.78 -24.52 -24.75
N GLY A 49 2.15 -24.51 -26.04
CA GLY A 49 1.31 -24.96 -27.17
C GLY A 49 0.34 -23.90 -27.74
N SER A 50 0.40 -22.64 -27.29
CA SER A 50 -0.43 -21.57 -27.82
C SER A 50 0.23 -20.79 -28.96
N GLN A 51 -0.56 -20.28 -29.92
CA GLN A 51 -0.06 -19.39 -30.98
C GLN A 51 0.63 -18.13 -30.42
N ALA A 52 0.26 -17.69 -29.21
CA ALA A 52 0.91 -16.58 -28.55
C ALA A 52 2.33 -16.95 -28.10
N LEU A 53 2.54 -18.18 -27.62
CA LEU A 53 3.88 -18.67 -27.32
C LEU A 53 4.72 -18.77 -28.60
N ASP A 54 4.18 -19.30 -29.71
CA ASP A 54 4.91 -19.41 -30.98
C ASP A 54 5.34 -18.03 -31.50
N LYS A 55 4.41 -17.07 -31.55
CA LYS A 55 4.72 -15.68 -31.88
C LYS A 55 5.70 -15.05 -30.90
N GLY A 56 5.68 -15.47 -29.64
CA GLY A 56 6.62 -15.01 -28.62
C GLY A 56 8.02 -15.56 -28.84
N ILE A 57 8.14 -16.83 -29.24
CA ILE A 57 9.39 -17.46 -29.64
C ILE A 57 9.93 -16.74 -30.89
N ASP A 58 9.11 -16.57 -31.93
CA ASP A 58 9.49 -15.84 -33.15
C ASP A 58 9.92 -14.40 -32.85
N TYR A 59 9.18 -13.69 -32.00
CA TYR A 59 9.53 -12.34 -31.56
C TYR A 59 10.87 -12.31 -30.85
N MET A 60 11.13 -13.24 -29.93
CA MET A 60 12.40 -13.28 -29.21
C MET A 60 13.57 -13.68 -30.11
N LEU A 61 13.37 -14.62 -31.04
CA LEU A 61 14.37 -14.98 -32.03
C LEU A 61 14.69 -13.77 -32.93
N ASN A 62 13.69 -13.02 -33.38
CA ASN A 62 13.90 -11.82 -34.18
C ASN A 62 14.52 -10.68 -33.38
N TRP A 63 14.08 -10.45 -32.14
CA TRP A 63 14.66 -9.46 -31.25
C TRP A 63 16.13 -9.78 -30.96
N MET A 64 16.48 -11.04 -30.67
CA MET A 64 17.87 -11.46 -30.48
C MET A 64 18.70 -11.22 -31.74
N ARG A 65 18.14 -11.47 -32.93
CA ARG A 65 18.80 -11.14 -34.22
C ARG A 65 19.01 -9.62 -34.36
N GLU A 66 18.01 -8.81 -34.01
CA GLU A 66 18.08 -7.34 -34.06
C GLU A 66 19.02 -6.74 -33.00
N GLN A 67 19.17 -7.38 -31.85
CA GLN A 67 20.11 -6.97 -30.80
C GLN A 67 21.55 -7.45 -31.06
N GLY A 68 21.79 -8.18 -32.15
CA GLY A 68 23.12 -8.64 -32.53
C GLY A 68 23.62 -9.88 -31.78
N PHE A 69 22.75 -10.82 -31.38
CA PHE A 69 23.13 -12.06 -30.71
C PHE A 69 23.72 -13.09 -31.68
N ASP A 70 24.95 -13.55 -31.45
CA ASP A 70 25.78 -14.33 -32.41
C ASP A 70 25.12 -15.61 -32.94
N ALA A 71 24.21 -16.20 -32.17
CA ALA A 71 23.74 -17.55 -32.35
C ALA A 71 22.26 -17.72 -31.94
N VAL A 72 21.31 -17.60 -32.88
CA VAL A 72 19.87 -17.59 -32.55
C VAL A 72 19.13 -18.77 -33.21
N ASN A 73 18.89 -19.84 -32.44
CA ASN A 73 18.15 -21.03 -32.89
C ASN A 73 16.94 -21.34 -31.99
N GLY A 74 15.81 -21.73 -32.59
CA GLY A 74 14.73 -22.43 -31.89
C GLY A 74 14.96 -23.95 -31.87
N GLU A 75 14.63 -24.60 -30.75
CA GLU A 75 14.65 -26.06 -30.61
C GLU A 75 13.24 -26.64 -30.58
N GLU A 76 13.08 -27.76 -31.28
CA GLU A 76 11.85 -28.50 -31.44
C GLU A 76 11.52 -29.30 -30.17
N ILE A 77 10.58 -28.84 -29.33
CA ILE A 77 10.07 -29.60 -28.17
C ILE A 77 8.58 -29.95 -28.28
N THR A 78 8.28 -31.22 -28.06
CA THR A 78 6.93 -31.78 -28.06
C THR A 78 6.32 -31.64 -26.66
N THR A 79 5.22 -30.88 -26.50
CA THR A 79 4.63 -30.60 -25.18
C THR A 79 3.09 -30.76 -25.15
N PRO A 80 2.50 -31.32 -24.06
CA PRO A 80 1.06 -31.47 -23.95
C PRO A 80 0.35 -30.11 -23.88
N ASN A 81 -0.61 -29.90 -24.76
CA ASN A 81 -1.40 -28.67 -24.80
C ASN A 81 -2.60 -28.74 -23.84
N TRP A 82 -2.87 -27.62 -23.18
CA TRP A 82 -4.03 -27.41 -22.32
C TRP A 82 -4.41 -25.94 -22.40
N THR A 83 -5.68 -25.67 -22.69
CA THR A 83 -6.20 -24.30 -22.77
C THR A 83 -7.44 -24.16 -21.89
N ARG A 84 -7.45 -23.10 -21.08
CA ARG A 84 -8.58 -22.65 -20.28
C ARG A 84 -9.58 -21.89 -21.17
N VAL A 85 -10.86 -22.23 -21.10
CA VAL A 85 -11.91 -21.59 -21.93
C VAL A 85 -12.86 -20.75 -21.11
N ASN A 86 -13.70 -21.36 -20.28
CA ASN A 86 -14.72 -20.67 -19.49
C ASN A 86 -14.79 -21.24 -18.07
N GLU A 87 -14.93 -20.35 -17.08
CA GLU A 87 -14.93 -20.72 -15.68
C GLU A 87 -15.86 -19.79 -14.88
N SER A 88 -16.69 -20.37 -14.02
CA SER A 88 -17.51 -19.60 -13.08
C SER A 88 -17.66 -20.33 -11.75
N LEU A 89 -17.77 -19.55 -10.68
CA LEU A 89 -18.05 -20.03 -9.34
C LEU A 89 -19.04 -19.09 -8.66
N GLU A 90 -20.14 -19.64 -8.17
CA GLU A 90 -21.20 -18.92 -7.48
C GLU A 90 -21.50 -19.63 -6.17
N MET A 91 -21.55 -18.90 -5.05
CA MET A 91 -22.23 -19.38 -3.85
C MET A 91 -23.72 -19.15 -4.06
N ILE A 92 -24.54 -20.20 -3.96
CA ILE A 92 -26.00 -20.14 -4.17
C ILE A 92 -26.77 -20.22 -2.85
N GLU A 93 -26.22 -20.88 -1.84
CA GLU A 93 -26.72 -20.86 -0.46
C GLU A 93 -25.58 -20.48 0.50
N PRO A 94 -25.84 -19.72 1.58
CA PRO A 94 -27.14 -19.19 1.99
C PRO A 94 -27.57 -17.92 1.23
N ARG A 95 -26.67 -17.33 0.44
CA ARG A 95 -26.95 -16.16 -0.41
C ARG A 95 -26.19 -16.26 -1.72
N TYR A 96 -26.75 -15.63 -2.75
CA TYR A 96 -26.06 -15.51 -4.03
C TYR A 96 -24.81 -14.63 -3.89
N GLN A 97 -23.65 -15.16 -4.25
CA GLN A 97 -22.42 -14.38 -4.39
C GLN A 97 -21.52 -15.00 -5.45
N LYS A 98 -21.13 -14.22 -6.45
CA LYS A 98 -20.10 -14.63 -7.41
C LYS A 98 -18.72 -14.61 -6.76
N LEU A 99 -17.94 -15.67 -6.94
CA LEU A 99 -16.60 -15.82 -6.40
C LEU A 99 -15.56 -15.81 -7.52
N SER A 100 -14.41 -15.19 -7.27
CA SER A 100 -13.29 -15.21 -8.21
C SER A 100 -12.67 -16.61 -8.26
N ILE A 101 -12.59 -17.18 -9.45
CA ILE A 101 -12.07 -18.53 -9.69
C ILE A 101 -11.05 -18.51 -10.83
N LEU A 102 -10.06 -19.39 -10.74
CA LEU A 102 -9.15 -19.68 -11.85
C LEU A 102 -8.77 -21.17 -11.83
N GLY A 103 -9.16 -21.92 -12.84
CA GLY A 103 -8.88 -23.36 -12.94
C GLY A 103 -7.41 -23.65 -13.13
N TYR A 104 -6.92 -24.71 -12.50
CA TYR A 104 -5.52 -25.07 -12.60
C TYR A 104 -5.18 -25.69 -13.95
N GLY A 105 -3.96 -25.42 -14.41
CA GLY A 105 -3.40 -26.07 -15.60
C GLY A 105 -3.43 -27.58 -15.44
N ARG A 106 -3.95 -28.27 -16.46
CA ARG A 106 -4.23 -29.72 -16.51
C ARG A 106 -5.48 -30.19 -15.75
N SER A 107 -6.27 -29.31 -15.14
CA SER A 107 -7.57 -29.71 -14.59
C SER A 107 -8.51 -30.17 -15.70
N VAL A 108 -9.32 -31.19 -15.41
CA VAL A 108 -10.45 -31.59 -16.25
C VAL A 108 -11.57 -30.54 -16.20
N SER A 109 -12.42 -30.53 -17.22
CA SER A 109 -13.67 -29.78 -17.24
C SER A 109 -14.67 -30.36 -16.24
N THR A 110 -15.62 -29.55 -15.79
CA THR A 110 -16.82 -30.06 -15.13
C THR A 110 -17.70 -30.80 -16.16
N PRO A 111 -18.44 -31.86 -15.79
CA PRO A 111 -19.34 -32.58 -16.71
C PRO A 111 -20.62 -31.78 -17.07
N GLY A 112 -20.67 -30.52 -16.67
CA GLY A 112 -21.81 -29.60 -16.57
C GLY A 112 -21.66 -28.77 -15.28
N PRO A 113 -22.49 -27.75 -15.01
CA PRO A 113 -22.43 -27.03 -13.74
C PRO A 113 -22.61 -27.98 -12.55
N ILE A 114 -21.63 -28.04 -11.65
CA ILE A 114 -21.70 -28.81 -10.41
C ILE A 114 -22.31 -27.93 -9.33
N GLU A 115 -23.47 -28.29 -8.82
CA GLU A 115 -24.07 -27.69 -7.62
C GLU A 115 -23.95 -28.66 -6.45
N ALA A 116 -23.14 -28.31 -5.46
CA ALA A 116 -22.96 -29.17 -4.29
C ALA A 116 -22.59 -28.39 -3.03
N GLU A 117 -22.92 -28.99 -1.89
CA GLU A 117 -22.50 -28.51 -0.59
C GLU A 117 -20.97 -28.60 -0.46
N ILE A 118 -20.37 -27.64 0.24
CA ILE A 118 -18.93 -27.65 0.49
C ILE A 118 -18.58 -28.32 1.81
N ILE A 119 -17.33 -28.76 1.89
CA ILE A 119 -16.63 -28.97 3.15
C ILE A 119 -15.35 -28.14 3.14
N VAL A 120 -15.17 -27.28 4.14
CA VAL A 120 -13.95 -26.48 4.29
C VAL A 120 -13.01 -27.18 5.27
N VAL A 121 -11.77 -27.38 4.86
CA VAL A 121 -10.69 -28.01 5.64
C VAL A 121 -9.43 -27.16 5.58
N ARG A 122 -8.63 -27.13 6.65
CA ARG A 122 -7.39 -26.34 6.71
C ARG A 122 -6.18 -27.06 6.12
N ASP A 123 -6.18 -28.39 6.22
CA ASP A 123 -5.07 -29.25 5.84
C ASP A 123 -5.56 -30.67 5.50
N TYR A 124 -4.63 -31.56 5.14
CA TYR A 124 -4.95 -32.95 4.83
C TYR A 124 -5.30 -33.79 6.05
N ASP A 125 -4.83 -33.41 7.25
CA ASP A 125 -5.17 -34.12 8.48
C ASP A 125 -6.65 -33.87 8.83
N GLU A 126 -7.13 -32.63 8.70
CA GLU A 126 -8.54 -32.29 8.85
C GLU A 126 -9.41 -32.94 7.76
N LEU A 127 -8.91 -33.03 6.52
CA LEU A 127 -9.59 -33.77 5.46
C LEU A 127 -9.75 -35.26 5.80
N GLU A 128 -8.72 -35.89 6.38
CA GLU A 128 -8.77 -37.29 6.80
C GLU A 128 -9.71 -37.52 7.97
N LEU A 129 -9.62 -36.67 9.01
CA LEU A 129 -10.50 -36.74 10.18
C LEU A 129 -11.98 -36.62 9.81
N ARG A 130 -12.28 -35.91 8.71
CA ARG A 130 -13.64 -35.65 8.22
C ARG A 130 -13.98 -36.43 6.96
N ALA A 131 -13.23 -37.48 6.63
CA ALA A 131 -13.40 -38.24 5.38
C ALA A 131 -14.84 -38.73 5.15
N SER A 132 -15.56 -39.10 6.22
CA SER A 132 -16.96 -39.53 6.15
C SER A 132 -17.94 -38.44 5.67
N GLU A 133 -17.56 -37.16 5.75
CA GLU A 133 -18.38 -36.01 5.35
C GLU A 133 -18.11 -35.56 3.90
N VAL A 134 -17.07 -36.08 3.24
CA VAL A 134 -16.54 -35.55 1.97
C VAL A 134 -17.32 -36.05 0.75
N SER A 135 -17.92 -37.24 0.82
CA SER A 135 -18.57 -37.87 -0.32
C SER A 135 -19.66 -36.99 -0.93
N GLY A 136 -19.55 -36.70 -2.24
CA GLY A 136 -20.50 -35.86 -2.98
C GLY A 136 -20.33 -34.35 -2.78
N LYS A 137 -19.37 -33.89 -1.95
CA LYS A 137 -19.14 -32.48 -1.66
C LYS A 137 -18.00 -31.87 -2.49
N ILE A 138 -17.97 -30.55 -2.55
CA ILE A 138 -16.82 -29.79 -3.04
C ILE A 138 -15.88 -29.51 -1.86
N VAL A 139 -14.63 -29.96 -1.93
CA VAL A 139 -13.65 -29.71 -0.87
C VAL A 139 -13.02 -28.34 -1.08
N VAL A 140 -13.04 -27.49 -0.05
CA VAL A 140 -12.38 -26.17 -0.05
C VAL A 140 -11.21 -26.20 0.93
N TYR A 141 -9.99 -26.04 0.42
CA TYR A 141 -8.77 -25.98 1.23
C TYR A 141 -8.48 -24.54 1.68
N ASP A 142 -8.97 -24.14 2.85
CA ASP A 142 -8.68 -22.86 3.55
C ASP A 142 -7.36 -22.97 4.33
N HIS A 143 -6.28 -23.26 3.61
CA HIS A 143 -4.96 -23.47 4.19
C HIS A 143 -4.27 -22.14 4.54
N THR A 144 -3.51 -22.14 5.63
CA THR A 144 -2.63 -21.00 5.97
C THR A 144 -1.40 -21.03 5.07
N PHE A 145 -1.11 -19.91 4.41
CA PHE A 145 0.14 -19.77 3.68
C PHE A 145 1.33 -19.82 4.65
N VAL A 146 2.23 -20.79 4.46
CA VAL A 146 3.46 -20.94 5.26
C VAL A 146 4.68 -20.55 4.43
N THR A 147 4.92 -21.31 3.36
CA THR A 147 5.90 -21.00 2.31
C THR A 147 5.30 -21.37 0.96
N TYR A 148 5.87 -20.85 -0.12
CA TYR A 148 5.43 -21.21 -1.48
C TYR A 148 5.51 -22.73 -1.73
N SER A 149 6.64 -23.36 -1.38
CA SER A 149 6.85 -24.80 -1.59
C SER A 149 5.89 -25.67 -0.78
N TYR A 150 5.56 -25.27 0.45
CA TYR A 150 4.60 -26.01 1.27
C TYR A 150 3.16 -25.83 0.77
N SER A 151 2.76 -24.59 0.45
CA SER A 151 1.39 -24.26 0.07
C SER A 151 1.02 -24.80 -1.33
N THR A 152 2.01 -25.01 -2.21
CA THR A 152 1.79 -25.64 -3.52
C THR A 152 1.46 -27.13 -3.45
N LEU A 153 1.59 -27.80 -2.29
CA LEU A 153 1.16 -29.18 -2.11
C LEU A 153 -0.34 -29.34 -2.38
N TYR A 154 -1.17 -28.44 -1.84
CA TYR A 154 -2.62 -28.43 -2.05
C TYR A 154 -2.97 -28.25 -3.52
N ARG A 155 -2.25 -27.38 -4.24
CA ARG A 155 -2.39 -27.20 -5.70
C ARG A 155 -2.02 -28.47 -6.47
N ASN A 156 -0.92 -29.13 -6.10
CA ASN A 156 -0.36 -30.21 -6.89
C ASN A 156 -1.15 -31.52 -6.73
N SER A 157 -1.58 -31.85 -5.51
CA SER A 157 -2.21 -33.14 -5.18
C SER A 157 -3.62 -33.04 -4.58
N GLY A 158 -4.13 -31.84 -4.30
CA GLY A 158 -5.41 -31.66 -3.59
C GLY A 158 -6.62 -32.26 -4.30
N ALA A 159 -6.63 -32.30 -5.64
CA ALA A 159 -7.66 -33.02 -6.40
C ALA A 159 -7.63 -34.53 -6.12
N ALA A 160 -6.44 -35.14 -6.12
CA ALA A 160 -6.30 -36.57 -5.87
C ALA A 160 -6.66 -36.92 -4.42
N GLU A 161 -6.25 -36.09 -3.45
CA GLU A 161 -6.58 -36.31 -2.04
C GLU A 161 -8.09 -36.15 -1.77
N ALA A 162 -8.74 -35.14 -2.35
CA ALA A 162 -10.19 -34.98 -2.22
C ALA A 162 -10.94 -36.14 -2.91
N ALA A 163 -10.51 -36.53 -4.12
CA ALA A 163 -11.15 -37.60 -4.90
C ALA A 163 -11.10 -38.97 -4.21
N LYS A 164 -10.01 -39.31 -3.51
CA LYS A 164 -9.90 -40.55 -2.71
C LYS A 164 -11.03 -40.70 -1.69
N ARG A 165 -11.59 -39.58 -1.23
CA ARG A 165 -12.62 -39.50 -0.18
C ARG A 165 -14.01 -39.21 -0.76
N GLY A 166 -14.16 -39.31 -2.09
CA GLY A 166 -15.43 -39.18 -2.78
C GLY A 166 -15.86 -37.73 -3.08
N ALA A 167 -14.96 -36.76 -2.96
CA ALA A 167 -15.24 -35.39 -3.39
C ALA A 167 -15.49 -35.35 -4.90
N ILE A 168 -16.34 -34.41 -5.34
CA ILE A 168 -16.67 -34.26 -6.76
C ILE A 168 -15.96 -33.06 -7.43
N ALA A 169 -15.40 -32.15 -6.64
CA ALA A 169 -14.49 -31.11 -7.07
C ALA A 169 -13.64 -30.61 -5.89
N ALA A 170 -12.56 -29.88 -6.18
CA ALA A 170 -11.70 -29.27 -5.16
C ALA A 170 -11.37 -27.80 -5.48
N LEU A 171 -11.43 -26.94 -4.47
CA LEU A 171 -11.06 -25.53 -4.54
C LEU A 171 -9.94 -25.26 -3.54
N VAL A 172 -8.91 -24.54 -3.97
CA VAL A 172 -7.74 -24.23 -3.13
C VAL A 172 -7.65 -22.73 -2.93
N ALA A 173 -7.49 -22.28 -1.68
CA ALA A 173 -7.17 -20.88 -1.39
C ALA A 173 -5.91 -20.45 -2.13
N ALA A 174 -5.82 -19.18 -2.54
CA ALA A 174 -4.66 -18.77 -3.30
C ALA A 174 -3.35 -18.94 -2.50
N VAL A 175 -2.26 -19.37 -3.14
CA VAL A 175 -0.94 -19.58 -2.51
C VAL A 175 -0.28 -18.22 -2.24
N SER A 176 -0.85 -17.48 -1.29
CA SER A 176 -0.44 -16.15 -0.87
C SER A 176 -0.90 -15.90 0.57
N ASN A 177 -0.18 -15.06 1.30
CA ASN A 177 -0.64 -14.54 2.60
C ASN A 177 -1.56 -13.32 2.46
N THR A 178 -1.67 -12.76 1.25
CA THR A 178 -2.39 -11.52 0.97
C THR A 178 -3.79 -11.81 0.40
N GLY A 179 -4.82 -11.24 1.03
CA GLY A 179 -6.19 -11.25 0.51
C GLY A 179 -6.37 -10.10 -0.49
N MET A 180 -6.47 -10.43 -1.78
CA MET A 180 -6.64 -9.45 -2.87
C MET A 180 -7.84 -9.79 -3.77
N ASN A 181 -8.75 -10.65 -3.31
CA ASN A 181 -9.80 -11.28 -4.10
C ASN A 181 -9.35 -11.91 -5.45
N LEU A 182 -8.06 -12.22 -5.57
CA LEU A 182 -7.46 -12.81 -6.76
C LEU A 182 -7.13 -14.29 -6.53
N PRO A 183 -7.65 -15.22 -7.34
CA PRO A 183 -7.15 -16.57 -7.40
C PRO A 183 -5.77 -16.57 -8.07
N HIS A 184 -4.86 -17.43 -7.61
CA HIS A 184 -3.56 -17.62 -8.28
C HIS A 184 -3.62 -18.70 -9.37
N THR A 185 -2.70 -18.63 -10.34
CA THR A 185 -2.52 -19.64 -11.40
C THR A 185 -1.45 -20.68 -11.03
N GLY A 186 -1.41 -21.79 -11.76
CA GLY A 186 -0.39 -22.83 -11.63
C GLY A 186 -0.81 -24.13 -12.32
N GLY A 187 0.06 -25.14 -12.28
CA GLY A 187 -0.23 -26.49 -12.77
C GLY A 187 -0.56 -27.46 -11.64
N MET A 188 -1.36 -28.47 -11.94
CA MET A 188 -1.65 -29.60 -11.05
C MET A 188 -1.25 -30.94 -11.69
N SER A 189 -1.25 -32.02 -10.91
CA SER A 189 -1.10 -33.38 -11.43
C SER A 189 -2.17 -34.29 -10.83
N TYR A 190 -2.80 -35.11 -11.66
CA TYR A 190 -3.65 -36.20 -11.16
C TYR A 190 -2.79 -37.35 -10.64
N SER A 191 -3.40 -38.20 -9.81
CA SER A 191 -2.75 -39.44 -9.38
C SER A 191 -2.39 -40.30 -10.60
N SER A 192 -1.25 -40.98 -10.53
CA SER A 192 -0.89 -42.05 -11.47
C SER A 192 -1.77 -43.29 -11.32
N ASN A 193 -2.44 -43.44 -10.17
CA ASN A 193 -3.40 -44.51 -9.95
C ASN A 193 -4.72 -44.19 -10.68
N GLN A 194 -5.00 -44.94 -11.74
CA GLN A 194 -6.18 -44.76 -12.59
C GLN A 194 -7.51 -45.08 -11.88
N THR A 195 -7.49 -45.68 -10.69
CA THR A 195 -8.71 -45.93 -9.90
C THR A 195 -9.22 -44.69 -9.16
N ILE A 196 -8.41 -43.64 -9.03
CA ILE A 196 -8.82 -42.37 -8.41
C ILE A 196 -9.44 -41.49 -9.50
N PRO A 197 -10.71 -41.08 -9.37
CA PRO A 197 -11.36 -40.28 -10.39
C PRO A 197 -10.69 -38.91 -10.53
N ARG A 198 -10.60 -38.42 -11.76
CA ARG A 198 -10.15 -37.06 -12.04
C ARG A 198 -11.31 -36.11 -11.79
N ILE A 199 -11.17 -35.26 -10.78
CA ILE A 199 -12.16 -34.24 -10.43
C ILE A 199 -11.70 -32.84 -10.88
N PRO A 200 -12.63 -31.92 -11.19
CA PRO A 200 -12.31 -30.52 -11.47
C PRO A 200 -11.64 -29.86 -10.28
N MET A 201 -10.64 -29.03 -10.55
CA MET A 201 -9.88 -28.34 -9.52
C MET A 201 -9.50 -26.93 -9.91
N ALA A 202 -9.78 -25.98 -9.01
CA ALA A 202 -9.50 -24.58 -9.23
C ALA A 202 -8.95 -23.85 -8.01
N SER A 203 -8.37 -22.70 -8.27
CA SER A 203 -7.94 -21.72 -7.29
C SER A 203 -9.07 -20.73 -7.02
N ILE A 204 -9.28 -20.38 -5.75
CA ILE A 204 -10.16 -19.29 -5.32
C ILE A 204 -9.35 -18.27 -4.51
N SER A 205 -9.85 -17.04 -4.38
CA SER A 205 -9.16 -16.03 -3.59
C SER A 205 -9.04 -16.42 -2.11
N VAL A 206 -7.99 -15.95 -1.43
CA VAL A 206 -7.81 -16.14 0.02
C VAL A 206 -9.03 -15.62 0.79
N ASP A 207 -9.60 -14.49 0.36
CA ASP A 207 -10.78 -13.89 0.99
C ASP A 207 -12.03 -14.76 0.82
N SER A 208 -12.24 -15.33 -0.36
CA SER A 208 -13.35 -16.27 -0.61
C SER A 208 -13.19 -17.53 0.23
N ALA A 209 -11.99 -18.13 0.25
CA ALA A 209 -11.71 -19.32 1.06
C ALA A 209 -11.95 -19.07 2.56
N ARG A 210 -11.44 -17.94 3.08
CA ARG A 210 -11.63 -17.55 4.49
C ARG A 210 -13.09 -17.23 4.80
N MET A 211 -13.82 -16.57 3.90
CA MET A 211 -15.25 -16.29 4.05
C MET A 211 -16.03 -17.61 4.15
N LEU A 212 -15.82 -18.52 3.21
CA LEU A 212 -16.45 -19.85 3.22
C LEU A 212 -16.06 -20.62 4.50
N GLY A 213 -14.80 -20.56 4.92
CA GLY A 213 -14.34 -21.16 6.17
C GLY A 213 -15.01 -20.60 7.41
N ARG A 214 -15.18 -19.26 7.51
CA ARG A 214 -15.93 -18.63 8.61
C ARG A 214 -17.40 -19.05 8.61
N MET A 215 -18.05 -19.05 7.44
CA MET A 215 -19.46 -19.45 7.31
C MET A 215 -19.66 -20.93 7.66
N HIS A 216 -18.76 -21.81 7.21
CA HIS A 216 -18.80 -23.25 7.49
C HIS A 216 -18.65 -23.53 8.98
N ARG A 217 -17.71 -22.85 9.67
CA ARG A 217 -17.51 -22.98 11.12
C ARG A 217 -18.70 -22.46 11.94
N ARG A 218 -19.52 -21.56 11.39
CA ARG A 218 -20.77 -21.08 12.01
C ARG A 218 -21.95 -22.05 11.81
N GLY A 219 -21.74 -23.16 11.09
CA GLY A 219 -22.78 -24.16 10.81
C GLY A 219 -23.72 -23.76 9.65
N ASN A 220 -23.34 -22.77 8.84
CA ASN A 220 -24.13 -22.40 7.67
C ASN A 220 -24.05 -23.53 6.63
N LYS A 221 -25.20 -23.93 6.07
CA LYS A 221 -25.23 -24.73 4.85
C LYS A 221 -24.76 -23.85 3.69
N ILE A 222 -23.70 -24.29 3.00
CA ILE A 222 -23.10 -23.54 1.89
C ILE A 222 -23.08 -24.43 0.66
N VAL A 223 -23.72 -23.97 -0.40
CA VAL A 223 -23.78 -24.68 -1.68
C VAL A 223 -23.13 -23.81 -2.74
N LEU A 224 -22.20 -24.39 -3.51
CA LEU A 224 -21.54 -23.71 -4.62
C LEU A 224 -21.97 -24.30 -5.96
N ARG A 225 -22.14 -23.44 -6.97
CA ARG A 225 -22.24 -23.79 -8.38
C ARG A 225 -20.89 -23.53 -9.07
N LEU A 226 -20.25 -24.60 -9.54
CA LEU A 226 -18.95 -24.58 -10.22
C LEU A 226 -19.10 -25.00 -11.69
N ASN A 227 -18.57 -24.20 -12.62
CA ASN A 227 -18.48 -24.56 -14.04
C ASN A 227 -17.04 -24.33 -14.55
N MET A 228 -16.46 -25.31 -15.26
CA MET A 228 -15.14 -25.23 -15.87
C MET A 228 -15.09 -25.92 -17.24
N GLU A 229 -14.59 -25.24 -18.25
CA GLU A 229 -14.40 -25.75 -19.62
C GLU A 229 -12.93 -25.62 -20.06
N ASN A 230 -12.28 -26.75 -20.40
CA ASN A 230 -10.88 -26.84 -20.83
C ASN A 230 -10.70 -27.67 -22.13
N VAL A 231 -9.69 -27.36 -22.95
CA VAL A 231 -9.40 -28.01 -24.26
C VAL A 231 -7.98 -28.61 -24.32
N HIS A 232 -7.82 -29.79 -24.96
CA HIS A 232 -6.55 -30.55 -25.07
C HIS A 232 -6.21 -31.02 -26.52
N PRO A 233 -5.57 -30.20 -27.38
CA PRO A 233 -5.14 -30.61 -28.73
C PRO A 233 -3.62 -30.86 -28.81
N GLY A 234 -3.12 -32.03 -29.26
CA GLY A 234 -1.70 -32.50 -29.14
C GLY A 234 -0.49 -31.64 -29.63
N ASN A 235 0.72 -32.23 -29.62
CA ASN A 235 2.06 -31.57 -29.59
C ASN A 235 2.62 -30.98 -30.96
N VAL A 236 3.53 -29.98 -30.97
CA VAL A 236 4.10 -29.23 -32.18
C VAL A 236 5.56 -28.65 -31.99
N THR A 237 6.37 -28.30 -33.04
CA THR A 237 7.85 -27.89 -33.02
C THR A 237 8.42 -26.81 -34.06
N SER A 238 9.65 -26.18 -33.89
CA SER A 238 10.30 -25.09 -34.78
C SER A 238 11.88 -24.81 -34.74
N HIS A 239 12.53 -24.07 -35.73
CA HIS A 239 14.00 -24.04 -36.19
C HIS A 239 14.91 -22.70 -36.24
N LYS A 240 16.17 -22.80 -36.81
CA LYS A 240 17.56 -22.12 -36.69
C LYS A 240 18.02 -20.79 -37.42
N GLY A 241 19.23 -20.23 -37.07
CA GLY A 241 20.30 -19.55 -37.89
C GLY A 241 21.52 -18.90 -37.13
N ILE A 242 22.81 -19.23 -37.41
CA ILE A 242 24.01 -18.77 -36.63
C ILE A 242 25.23 -18.20 -37.43
N ASP A 243 25.53 -18.56 -38.68
CA ASP A 243 26.94 -18.41 -39.16
C ASP A 243 27.43 -17.00 -39.59
N TYR A 244 26.71 -15.90 -39.31
CA TYR A 244 27.00 -14.59 -39.92
C TYR A 244 27.78 -13.59 -39.03
N MET A 245 27.74 -13.72 -37.70
CA MET A 245 28.12 -12.61 -36.81
C MET A 245 29.59 -12.55 -36.41
N LEU A 246 30.30 -13.67 -36.55
CA LEU A 246 31.68 -13.80 -36.06
C LEU A 246 32.70 -12.96 -36.85
N ASP A 247 32.35 -12.50 -38.05
CA ASP A 247 33.25 -11.70 -38.87
C ASP A 247 33.23 -10.20 -38.52
N TRP A 248 32.17 -9.71 -37.87
CA TRP A 248 31.88 -8.28 -37.80
C TRP A 248 32.52 -7.56 -36.60
N MET A 249 32.61 -8.22 -35.44
CA MET A 249 33.04 -7.55 -34.19
C MET A 249 34.55 -7.31 -34.09
N ARG A 250 35.37 -7.83 -35.02
CA ARG A 250 36.81 -7.55 -35.07
C ARG A 250 37.13 -6.13 -35.53
N GLU A 251 36.17 -5.42 -36.13
CA GLU A 251 36.47 -4.19 -36.86
C GLU A 251 36.35 -2.90 -36.03
N GLN A 252 35.78 -2.90 -34.82
CA GLN A 252 35.16 -1.66 -34.29
C GLN A 252 35.63 -1.17 -32.90
N GLY A 253 36.91 -1.37 -32.52
CA GLY A 253 37.43 -0.90 -31.21
C GLY A 253 37.33 0.63 -30.95
N PHE A 254 37.41 1.03 -29.66
CA PHE A 254 37.85 2.33 -29.05
C PHE A 254 36.87 3.13 -28.11
N ASP A 255 37.45 3.97 -27.18
CA ASP A 255 36.94 4.61 -25.93
C ASP A 255 37.27 6.16 -25.71
N ALA A 256 36.45 6.90 -24.88
CA ALA A 256 36.65 7.98 -23.82
C ALA A 256 36.90 9.55 -24.00
N VAL A 257 36.43 10.43 -23.00
CA VAL A 257 37.05 11.66 -22.27
C VAL A 257 36.04 12.69 -21.52
N ASN A 258 36.51 13.57 -20.56
CA ASN A 258 35.89 14.40 -19.41
C ASN A 258 35.89 16.01 -19.43
N GLY A 259 35.40 16.74 -18.37
CA GLY A 259 35.59 18.22 -18.03
C GLY A 259 35.15 18.78 -16.60
N GLU A 260 35.60 19.99 -16.16
CA GLU A 260 35.65 20.66 -14.78
C GLU A 260 34.81 22.01 -14.61
N GLU A 261 34.91 22.87 -13.56
CA GLU A 261 34.59 22.89 -12.09
C GLU A 261 34.69 24.37 -11.55
N ILE A 262 34.27 24.64 -10.31
CA ILE A 262 34.43 25.91 -9.53
C ILE A 262 34.69 25.51 -8.01
N THR A 263 35.15 26.34 -6.98
CA THR A 263 35.54 26.24 -5.43
C THR A 263 34.62 26.61 -4.04
N THR A 264 34.09 25.73 -3.11
CA THR A 264 33.29 25.64 -1.79
C THR A 264 33.55 24.28 -1.02
N SER A 265 33.72 24.21 0.30
CA SER A 265 34.23 22.97 0.97
C SER A 265 33.35 21.73 0.73
N ASN A 266 33.86 20.80 -0.07
CA ASN A 266 33.14 19.60 -0.45
C ASN A 266 33.50 18.46 0.50
N TRP A 267 32.46 17.94 1.13
CA TRP A 267 32.51 16.67 1.83
C TRP A 267 31.62 15.74 1.04
N THR A 268 32.21 14.73 0.41
CA THR A 268 31.47 13.71 -0.35
C THR A 268 31.66 12.37 0.32
N ARG A 269 30.53 11.74 0.67
CA ARG A 269 30.48 10.34 1.06
C ARG A 269 30.74 9.47 -0.17
N VAL A 270 31.81 8.68 -0.16
CA VAL A 270 32.20 7.84 -1.32
C VAL A 270 31.80 6.39 -1.08
N TYR A 271 32.25 5.84 0.04
CA TYR A 271 32.00 4.46 0.39
C TYR A 271 31.92 4.31 1.90
N GLU A 272 31.00 3.48 2.35
CA GLU A 272 30.87 3.12 3.73
C GLU A 272 30.40 1.67 3.85
N SER A 273 31.02 0.92 4.75
CA SER A 273 30.54 -0.38 5.14
C SER A 273 30.77 -0.62 6.62
N LEU A 274 29.83 -1.35 7.19
CA LEU A 274 29.89 -1.81 8.55
C LEU A 274 29.56 -3.31 8.55
N GLU A 275 30.49 -4.12 9.01
CA GLU A 275 30.26 -5.55 9.22
C GLU A 275 30.49 -5.91 10.69
N MET A 276 29.57 -6.64 11.29
CA MET A 276 29.85 -7.39 12.50
C MET A 276 30.65 -8.63 12.12
N ILE A 277 31.83 -8.80 12.71
CA ILE A 277 32.75 -9.92 12.45
C ILE A 277 32.59 -11.02 13.51
N GLU A 278 32.44 -10.61 14.77
CA GLU A 278 32.14 -11.49 15.91
C GLU A 278 30.84 -11.05 16.59
N PRO A 279 29.99 -11.98 17.07
CA PRO A 279 30.17 -13.43 17.07
C PRO A 279 29.82 -14.12 15.73
N ARG A 280 29.29 -13.36 14.78
CA ARG A 280 28.93 -13.86 13.45
C ARG A 280 29.15 -12.77 12.42
N TYR A 281 29.47 -13.19 11.20
CA TYR A 281 29.50 -12.27 10.07
C TYR A 281 28.08 -11.77 9.77
N GLN A 282 27.88 -10.45 9.84
CA GLN A 282 26.63 -9.80 9.44
C GLN A 282 26.93 -8.40 8.92
N LYS A 283 26.51 -8.10 7.69
CA LYS A 283 26.55 -6.74 7.16
C LYS A 283 25.48 -5.89 7.83
N LEU A 284 25.85 -4.71 8.30
CA LEU A 284 25.00 -3.76 9.00
C LEU A 284 24.80 -2.51 8.13
N THR A 285 23.62 -1.91 8.24
CA THR A 285 23.34 -0.65 7.54
C THR A 285 24.00 0.49 8.30
N ILE A 286 24.77 1.30 7.59
CA ILE A 286 25.53 2.42 8.12
C ILE A 286 25.37 3.62 7.19
N LEU A 287 25.48 4.82 7.75
CA LEU A 287 25.56 6.06 6.99
C LEU A 287 26.52 7.05 7.68
N GLY A 288 27.61 7.41 7.03
CA GLY A 288 28.59 8.37 7.52
C GLY A 288 28.00 9.79 7.63
N TYR A 289 28.34 10.50 8.71
CA TYR A 289 27.89 11.87 8.90
C TYR A 289 28.71 12.87 8.10
N GLY A 290 28.04 13.90 7.59
CA GLY A 290 28.66 15.02 6.90
C GLY A 290 29.70 15.70 7.77
N GLY A 291 30.93 15.85 7.25
CA GLY A 291 32.06 16.41 7.99
C GLY A 291 32.91 15.39 8.74
N SER A 292 32.52 14.11 8.78
CA SER A 292 33.33 13.05 9.40
C SER A 292 34.59 12.70 8.58
N VAL A 293 35.68 12.29 9.24
CA VAL A 293 36.90 11.83 8.56
C VAL A 293 36.76 10.40 8.04
N SER A 294 37.53 10.06 7.00
CA SER A 294 37.71 8.68 6.56
C SER A 294 38.34 7.82 7.65
N THR A 295 38.03 6.53 7.62
CA THR A 295 38.83 5.55 8.36
C THR A 295 40.24 5.49 7.76
N PRO A 296 41.32 5.36 8.54
CA PRO A 296 42.70 5.24 8.04
C PRO A 296 43.01 3.90 7.34
N GLY A 297 41.96 3.16 6.94
CA GLY A 297 41.91 1.73 6.64
C GLY A 297 40.76 1.08 7.44
N PRO A 298 40.31 -0.15 7.11
CA PRO A 298 39.23 -0.80 7.85
C PRO A 298 39.55 -0.89 9.35
N ILE A 299 38.75 -0.25 10.19
CA ILE A 299 38.87 -0.30 11.64
C ILE A 299 38.15 -1.56 12.11
N GLU A 300 38.91 -2.54 12.60
CA GLU A 300 38.38 -3.71 13.29
C GLU A 300 38.61 -3.57 14.79
N ALA A 301 37.53 -3.31 15.52
CA ALA A 301 37.62 -3.11 16.96
C ALA A 301 36.38 -3.64 17.68
N GLU A 302 36.59 -4.04 18.93
CA GLU A 302 35.50 -4.39 19.83
C GLU A 302 34.67 -3.15 20.15
N ILE A 303 33.35 -3.32 20.32
CA ILE A 303 32.48 -2.20 20.68
C ILE A 303 32.40 -1.98 22.18
N ILE A 304 32.09 -0.75 22.57
CA ILE A 304 31.45 -0.44 23.84
C ILE A 304 30.14 0.28 23.56
N VAL A 305 29.04 -0.22 24.13
CA VAL A 305 27.73 0.43 24.01
C VAL A 305 27.48 1.26 25.27
N VAL A 306 27.13 2.53 25.08
CA VAL A 306 26.84 3.52 26.12
C VAL A 306 25.57 4.28 25.80
N LYS A 307 24.78 4.63 26.81
CA LYS A 307 23.51 5.34 26.63
C LYS A 307 23.66 6.87 26.61
N ASP A 308 24.74 7.40 27.17
CA ASP A 308 25.01 8.83 27.31
C ASP A 308 26.51 9.10 27.54
N TYR A 309 26.88 10.38 27.65
CA TYR A 309 28.27 10.77 27.92
C TYR A 309 28.70 10.45 29.35
N ASP A 310 27.78 10.48 30.32
CA ASP A 310 28.07 10.15 31.71
C ASP A 310 28.49 8.67 31.85
N GLU A 311 27.78 7.76 31.19
CA GLU A 311 28.15 6.34 31.14
C GLU A 311 29.48 6.11 30.42
N LEU A 312 29.73 6.87 29.35
CA LEU A 312 31.01 6.82 28.63
C LEU A 312 32.18 7.27 29.51
N GLU A 313 32.02 8.32 30.30
CA GLU A 313 33.04 8.81 31.22
C GLU A 313 33.28 7.82 32.38
N GLN A 314 32.21 7.29 32.97
CA GLN A 314 32.29 6.27 34.02
C GLN A 314 33.03 5.00 33.56
N ARG A 315 32.94 4.70 32.26
CA ARG A 315 33.57 3.53 31.62
C ARG A 315 34.74 3.93 30.73
N SER A 316 35.36 5.08 30.98
CA SER A 316 36.45 5.64 30.18
C SER A 316 37.63 4.67 29.99
N SER A 317 37.95 3.85 31.00
CA SER A 317 38.99 2.82 30.91
C SER A 317 38.71 1.73 29.87
N GLU A 318 37.45 1.57 29.44
CA GLU A 318 37.01 0.57 28.46
C GLU A 318 36.93 1.13 27.03
N ALA A 319 36.99 2.45 26.84
CA ALA A 319 36.76 3.10 25.54
C ALA A 319 38.00 3.08 24.63
N SER A 320 39.20 3.07 25.22
CA SER A 320 40.47 3.12 24.48
C SER A 320 40.62 1.94 23.52
N GLY A 321 40.85 2.21 22.24
CA GLY A 321 41.00 1.19 21.20
C GLY A 321 39.68 0.55 20.72
N ARG A 322 38.52 0.99 21.23
CA ARG A 322 37.20 0.44 20.90
C ARG A 322 36.36 1.37 20.03
N ILE A 323 35.32 0.82 19.40
CA ILE A 323 34.28 1.60 18.71
C ILE A 323 33.19 1.92 19.74
N VAL A 324 32.96 3.21 19.99
CA VAL A 324 31.89 3.65 20.90
C VAL A 324 30.57 3.66 20.16
N VAL A 325 29.59 2.91 20.65
CA VAL A 325 28.22 2.89 20.11
C VAL A 325 27.32 3.66 21.09
N TYR A 326 26.88 4.84 20.67
CA TYR A 326 25.89 5.61 21.40
C TYR A 326 24.49 5.05 21.10
N ASP A 327 23.87 4.45 22.11
CA ASP A 327 22.49 3.92 22.10
C ASP A 327 21.61 4.71 23.11
N PRO A 328 21.47 6.05 22.96
CA PRO A 328 20.68 6.84 23.86
C PRO A 328 19.19 6.58 23.65
N LYS A 329 18.40 6.59 24.73
CA LYS A 329 16.93 6.67 24.58
C LYS A 329 16.61 7.95 23.80
N PHE A 330 15.80 7.83 22.74
CA PHE A 330 15.36 9.00 22.00
C PHE A 330 14.43 9.84 22.88
N VAL A 331 14.86 11.06 23.22
CA VAL A 331 14.09 12.01 24.03
C VAL A 331 13.53 13.10 23.13
N SER A 332 14.40 13.74 22.35
CA SER A 332 14.04 14.66 21.29
C SER A 332 15.21 14.80 20.33
N TYR A 333 14.94 15.25 19.11
CA TYR A 333 16.00 15.43 18.12
C TYR A 333 17.09 16.39 18.62
N SER A 334 16.72 17.55 19.20
CA SER A 334 17.70 18.51 19.74
C SER A 334 18.48 17.97 20.93
N HIS A 335 17.87 17.16 21.79
CA HIS A 335 18.55 16.56 22.93
C HIS A 335 19.57 15.51 22.49
N ASN A 336 19.20 14.67 21.53
CA ASN A 336 20.08 13.61 21.06
C ASN A 336 21.04 14.09 19.95
N TYR A 337 20.84 15.27 19.37
CA TYR A 337 21.72 15.90 18.37
C TYR A 337 23.18 15.99 18.82
N GLN A 338 23.42 16.17 20.12
CA GLN A 338 24.77 16.27 20.67
C GLN A 338 25.67 15.07 20.35
N TYR A 339 25.11 13.85 20.31
CA TYR A 339 25.85 12.63 19.98
C TYR A 339 26.26 12.60 18.51
N ARG A 340 25.43 13.18 17.63
CA ARG A 340 25.76 13.39 16.21
C ARG A 340 26.77 14.51 16.01
N SER A 341 26.58 15.66 16.66
CA SER A 341 27.41 16.84 16.42
C SER A 341 28.82 16.66 16.97
N SER A 342 28.94 16.03 18.13
CA SER A 342 30.15 16.06 18.96
C SER A 342 30.55 14.69 19.52
N GLY A 343 29.79 13.63 19.27
CA GLY A 343 30.08 12.30 19.82
C GLY A 343 31.44 11.73 19.40
N ALA A 344 31.93 12.07 18.21
CA ALA A 344 33.29 11.71 17.80
C ALA A 344 34.36 12.37 18.68
N VAL A 345 34.15 13.64 19.06
CA VAL A 345 35.09 14.40 19.90
C VAL A 345 35.11 13.82 21.31
N GLU A 346 33.94 13.54 21.88
CA GLU A 346 33.84 12.98 23.24
C GLU A 346 34.40 11.56 23.31
N ALA A 347 34.14 10.71 22.31
CA ALA A 347 34.75 9.38 22.25
C ALA A 347 36.29 9.44 22.03
N ALA A 348 36.77 10.38 21.19
CA ALA A 348 38.19 10.53 20.91
C ALA A 348 39.02 10.96 22.14
N LYS A 349 38.46 11.81 23.01
CA LYS A 349 39.12 12.19 24.28
C LYS A 349 39.47 10.99 25.15
N LEU A 350 38.74 9.89 25.01
CA LEU A 350 38.91 8.66 25.78
C LEU A 350 39.66 7.55 25.00
N GLY A 351 40.24 7.90 23.85
CA GLY A 351 41.05 6.97 23.04
C GLY A 351 40.25 6.01 22.16
N ALA A 352 38.95 6.25 21.94
CA ALA A 352 38.16 5.46 21.00
C ALA A 352 38.70 5.61 19.57
N VAL A 353 38.53 4.59 18.73
CA VAL A 353 39.02 4.58 17.35
C VAL A 353 37.96 5.00 16.33
N ALA A 354 36.68 4.89 16.69
CA ALA A 354 35.55 5.43 15.95
C ALA A 354 34.32 5.51 16.87
N ALA A 355 33.27 6.20 16.40
CA ALA A 355 31.98 6.19 17.08
C ALA A 355 30.81 5.96 16.11
N LEU A 356 29.77 5.30 16.62
CA LEU A 356 28.51 5.04 15.92
C LEU A 356 27.37 5.59 16.76
N VAL A 357 26.40 6.23 16.12
CA VAL A 357 25.27 6.86 16.78
C VAL A 357 23.98 6.21 16.29
N ALA A 358 23.17 5.68 17.20
CA ALA A 358 21.83 5.22 16.89
C ALA A 358 21.05 6.34 16.18
N ALA A 359 20.25 5.98 15.18
CA ALA A 359 19.48 6.96 14.44
C ALA A 359 18.59 7.79 15.39
N LEU A 360 18.50 9.10 15.16
CA LEU A 360 17.76 10.02 16.02
C LEU A 360 16.24 9.89 15.79
N SER A 361 15.68 8.73 16.15
CA SER A 361 14.29 8.35 15.95
C SER A 361 13.81 7.43 17.08
N ASN A 362 12.50 7.41 17.32
CA ASN A 362 11.83 6.47 18.22
C ASN A 362 11.27 5.23 17.49
N THR A 363 11.48 5.11 16.17
CA THR A 363 10.94 4.01 15.35
C THR A 363 12.05 3.09 14.85
N GLY A 364 11.85 1.78 15.03
CA GLY A 364 12.70 0.71 14.49
C GLY A 364 12.51 0.55 12.98
N MET A 365 13.05 1.49 12.21
CA MET A 365 13.27 1.31 10.79
C MET A 365 14.74 0.96 10.60
N ASN A 366 15.05 -0.06 9.80
CA ASN A 366 16.42 -0.47 9.49
C ASN A 366 17.15 0.51 8.54
N LEU A 367 16.98 1.81 8.81
CA LEU A 367 17.49 2.94 8.05
C LEU A 367 18.27 3.86 9.02
N PRO A 368 19.59 4.02 8.84
CA PRO A 368 20.34 5.07 9.51
C PRO A 368 19.86 6.45 9.03
N HIS A 369 20.02 7.49 9.85
CA HIS A 369 19.62 8.85 9.51
C HIS A 369 20.81 9.72 9.09
N THR A 370 20.56 10.73 8.26
CA THR A 370 21.58 11.66 7.75
C THR A 370 21.86 12.81 8.74
N GLY A 371 22.93 13.57 8.50
CA GLY A 371 23.20 14.83 9.21
C GLY A 371 24.66 15.26 9.19
N GLY A 372 24.93 16.46 9.67
CA GLY A 372 26.29 17.02 9.80
C GLY A 372 26.86 16.86 11.21
N MET A 373 28.19 16.87 11.28
CA MET A 373 28.97 16.92 12.52
C MET A 373 30.07 17.98 12.42
N SER A 374 30.73 18.27 13.54
CA SER A 374 31.90 19.14 13.55
C SER A 374 32.94 18.62 14.54
N TYR A 375 34.21 18.66 14.15
CA TYR A 375 35.30 18.40 15.08
C TYR A 375 35.58 19.64 15.93
N SER A 376 36.17 19.44 17.10
CA SER A 376 36.73 20.55 17.87
C SER A 376 37.80 21.27 17.05
N GLY A 377 37.89 22.60 17.23
CA GLY A 377 39.04 23.37 16.77
C GLY A 377 40.32 23.09 17.56
N ASP A 378 40.24 22.29 18.63
CA ASP A 378 41.37 21.81 19.40
C ASP A 378 42.05 20.66 18.67
N GLU A 379 43.24 20.93 18.13
CA GLU A 379 44.06 19.98 17.37
C GLU A 379 44.68 18.88 18.25
N SER A 380 44.61 18.98 19.57
CA SER A 380 45.08 17.92 20.49
C SER A 380 44.16 16.71 20.53
N ILE A 381 42.90 16.85 20.08
CA ILE A 381 41.92 15.76 20.02
C ILE A 381 41.98 15.11 18.64
N SER A 382 42.31 13.82 18.61
CA SER A 382 42.36 13.05 17.35
C SER A 382 40.98 13.00 16.69
N ARG A 383 40.93 13.28 15.39
CA ARG A 383 39.70 13.14 14.61
C ARG A 383 39.44 11.67 14.33
N ILE A 384 38.32 11.14 14.82
CA ILE A 384 37.89 9.75 14.59
C ILE A 384 36.62 9.70 13.73
N PRO A 385 36.40 8.62 12.95
CA PRO A 385 35.20 8.47 12.14
C PRO A 385 33.92 8.41 12.99
N LEU A 386 32.83 8.97 12.46
CA LEU A 386 31.50 8.99 13.05
C LEU A 386 30.44 8.66 12.01
N ALA A 387 29.58 7.71 12.32
CA ALA A 387 28.47 7.34 11.45
C ALA A 387 27.18 7.05 12.21
N SER A 388 26.05 7.13 11.52
CA SER A 388 24.77 6.67 11.99
C SER A 388 24.58 5.18 11.69
N ILE A 389 23.97 4.47 12.63
CA ILE A 389 23.41 3.12 12.46
C ILE A 389 21.91 3.15 12.77
N SER A 390 21.14 2.18 12.27
CA SER A 390 19.70 2.10 12.59
C SER A 390 19.47 1.84 14.09
N VAL A 391 18.30 2.26 14.59
CA VAL A 391 17.87 2.01 15.97
C VAL A 391 17.91 0.50 16.27
N ASP A 392 17.40 -0.33 15.36
CA ASP A 392 17.40 -1.79 15.49
C ASP A 392 18.82 -2.37 15.59
N THR A 393 19.77 -1.80 14.85
CA THR A 393 21.18 -2.21 14.88
C THR A 393 21.83 -1.82 16.20
N ALA A 394 21.62 -0.58 16.66
CA ALA A 394 22.12 -0.11 17.95
C ALA A 394 21.58 -0.97 19.10
N GLU A 395 20.28 -1.25 19.12
CA GLU A 395 19.67 -2.12 20.12
C GLU A 395 20.18 -3.57 20.05
N MET A 396 20.37 -4.12 18.85
CA MET A 396 20.91 -5.46 18.66
C MET A 396 22.31 -5.57 19.26
N LEU A 397 23.18 -4.60 18.92
CA LEU A 397 24.54 -4.53 19.46
C LEU A 397 24.51 -4.34 20.98
N GLY A 398 23.63 -3.47 21.48
CA GLY A 398 23.40 -3.27 22.91
C GLY A 398 22.95 -4.55 23.63
N ARG A 399 22.02 -5.32 23.05
CA ARG A 399 21.57 -6.61 23.60
C ARG A 399 22.69 -7.65 23.60
N MET A 400 23.52 -7.70 22.55
CA MET A 400 24.64 -8.63 22.46
C MET A 400 25.73 -8.29 23.49
N HIS A 401 26.08 -6.99 23.60
CA HIS A 401 27.05 -6.49 24.57
C HIS A 401 26.61 -6.77 26.02
N ARG A 402 25.34 -6.47 26.35
CA ARG A 402 24.77 -6.75 27.69
C ARG A 402 24.72 -8.24 28.05
N ARG A 403 24.73 -9.14 27.06
CA ARG A 403 24.78 -10.59 27.27
C ARG A 403 26.21 -11.14 27.42
N GLY A 404 27.22 -10.27 27.41
CA GLY A 404 28.63 -10.65 27.52
C GLY A 404 29.22 -11.24 26.25
N ASN A 405 28.55 -11.08 25.10
CA ASN A 405 29.13 -11.49 23.82
C ASN A 405 30.22 -10.51 23.43
N ARG A 406 31.38 -11.03 23.03
CA ARG A 406 32.40 -10.24 22.34
C ARG A 406 31.88 -9.84 20.95
N VAL A 407 31.72 -8.54 20.73
CA VAL A 407 31.20 -7.99 19.47
C VAL A 407 32.28 -7.12 18.83
N VAL A 408 32.77 -7.57 17.67
CA VAL A 408 33.80 -6.88 16.90
C VAL A 408 33.18 -6.36 15.61
N LEU A 409 33.31 -5.07 15.36
CA LEU A 409 32.86 -4.44 14.12
C LEU A 409 34.05 -4.10 13.23
N ARG A 410 33.88 -4.31 11.92
CA ARG A 410 34.72 -3.77 10.86
C ARG A 410 34.02 -2.56 10.27
N LEU A 411 34.56 -1.37 10.52
CA LEU A 411 34.10 -0.11 9.98
C LEU A 411 35.05 0.34 8.87
N ASN A 412 34.52 0.62 7.68
CA ASN A 412 35.28 1.23 6.59
C ASN A 412 34.51 2.43 6.07
N MET A 413 35.10 3.62 6.12
CA MET A 413 34.51 4.85 5.60
C MET A 413 35.54 5.59 4.76
N GLU A 414 35.16 5.91 3.53
CA GLU A 414 35.90 6.78 2.64
C GLU A 414 35.06 8.02 2.37
N ASN A 415 35.57 9.14 2.89
CA ASN A 415 35.03 10.47 2.67
C ASN A 415 36.09 11.26 1.90
N LEU A 416 35.68 11.88 0.79
CA LEU A 416 36.54 12.81 0.09
C LEU A 416 36.37 14.19 0.71
N HIS A 417 37.51 14.85 0.94
CA HIS A 417 37.61 16.27 1.25
C HIS A 417 38.37 16.98 0.12
N PRO A 418 37.78 17.16 -1.08
CA PRO A 418 38.51 17.63 -2.27
C PRO A 418 39.00 19.09 -2.21
N GLY A 419 39.01 19.70 -1.03
CA GLY A 419 39.09 21.15 -0.90
C GLY A 419 37.79 21.81 -1.30
N ASN A 420 37.85 23.12 -1.47
CA ASN A 420 36.69 23.91 -1.83
C ASN A 420 36.32 23.63 -3.35
N ILE A 421 35.06 23.30 -3.78
CA ILE A 421 34.28 23.50 -5.07
C ILE A 421 32.99 24.48 -5.14
N THR A 422 32.85 25.55 -5.97
CA THR A 422 32.29 26.94 -5.87
C THR A 422 30.91 26.83 -6.41
N SER A 423 30.02 27.44 -5.67
CA SER A 423 28.59 27.37 -5.87
C SER A 423 28.05 28.78 -6.10
N ARG A 424 26.76 28.88 -6.42
CA ARG A 424 26.07 30.15 -6.70
C ARG A 424 24.80 30.25 -5.85
N ASN A 425 24.53 31.42 -5.30
CA ASN A 425 23.30 31.69 -4.52
C ASN A 425 22.19 32.27 -5.40
N THR A 426 20.93 32.11 -4.99
CA THR A 426 19.74 32.72 -5.64
C THR A 426 19.05 33.68 -4.65
N VAL A 427 18.74 34.92 -5.06
CA VAL A 427 18.10 35.95 -4.21
C VAL A 427 16.93 36.61 -4.96
N GLY A 428 15.78 36.77 -4.30
CA GLY A 428 14.63 37.54 -4.80
C GLY A 428 14.23 38.67 -3.84
N GLN A 429 13.81 39.83 -4.37
CA GLN A 429 13.47 41.02 -3.58
C GLN A 429 12.11 41.59 -4.00
N LEU A 430 11.27 41.99 -3.02
CA LEU A 430 10.03 42.75 -3.22
C LEU A 430 10.07 44.05 -2.38
N THR A 431 9.62 45.16 -2.98
CA THR A 431 9.60 46.50 -2.36
C THR A 431 8.16 46.89 -2.03
N GLY A 432 7.89 47.27 -0.79
CA GLY A 432 6.55 47.67 -0.34
C GLY A 432 6.11 49.02 -0.91
N SER A 433 4.83 49.15 -1.25
CA SER A 433 4.29 50.36 -1.89
C SER A 433 4.03 51.55 -0.94
N ALA A 434 4.05 51.33 0.38
CA ALA A 434 3.87 52.39 1.38
C ALA A 434 5.16 52.83 2.08
N LEU A 435 6.22 52.00 2.04
CA LEU A 435 7.55 52.28 2.59
C LEU A 435 8.61 51.71 1.64
N PRO A 436 9.00 52.46 0.60
CA PRO A 436 9.90 51.97 -0.46
C PRO A 436 11.32 51.61 0.04
N ASP A 437 11.68 52.12 1.21
CA ASP A 437 13.02 51.99 1.78
C ASP A 437 13.15 50.78 2.71
N GLN A 438 12.06 50.04 2.96
CA GLN A 438 12.09 48.80 3.72
C GLN A 438 11.97 47.60 2.77
N LYS A 439 13.02 46.79 2.74
CA LYS A 439 13.11 45.58 1.93
C LYS A 439 12.79 44.37 2.81
N ILE A 440 11.88 43.50 2.34
CA ILE A 440 11.80 42.14 2.87
C ILE A 440 12.69 41.26 1.99
N ILE A 441 13.72 40.70 2.60
CA ILE A 441 14.53 39.64 1.98
C ILE A 441 13.86 38.32 2.35
N VAL A 442 13.36 37.60 1.33
CA VAL A 442 13.01 36.19 1.49
C VAL A 442 14.21 35.40 0.99
N SER A 443 14.89 34.75 1.93
CA SER A 443 16.02 33.86 1.66
C SER A 443 15.68 32.50 2.25
N GLY A 444 15.90 31.43 1.48
CA GLY A 444 15.79 30.04 1.93
C GLY A 444 17.04 29.27 1.54
N HIS A 445 17.46 28.35 2.40
CA HIS A 445 18.51 27.38 2.10
C HIS A 445 17.98 26.38 1.05
N ILE A 446 18.73 26.12 -0.03
CA ILE A 446 18.37 25.19 -1.12
C ILE A 446 19.31 23.95 -1.10
N ASP A 447 20.18 23.83 -0.10
CA ASP A 447 20.96 22.61 0.10
C ASP A 447 20.10 21.48 0.69
N SER A 448 20.07 20.34 0.00
CA SER A 448 19.54 19.07 0.49
C SER A 448 20.62 18.01 0.41
N TRP A 449 20.80 17.22 1.47
CA TRP A 449 21.72 16.08 1.44
C TRP A 449 21.16 14.95 0.58
N ASP A 450 22.07 14.18 -0.01
CA ASP A 450 21.97 13.21 -1.11
C ASP A 450 20.85 12.15 -1.06
N VAL A 451 20.03 12.08 -0.01
CA VAL A 451 18.95 11.08 0.13
C VAL A 451 17.62 11.58 0.73
N GLY A 452 17.26 12.87 0.64
CA GLY A 452 15.91 13.31 1.06
C GLY A 452 15.38 14.57 0.37
N GLN A 453 14.17 14.52 -0.18
CA GLN A 453 13.38 15.72 -0.52
C GLN A 453 12.96 16.39 0.80
N GLY A 454 13.57 17.54 1.12
CA GLY A 454 13.38 18.27 2.38
C GLY A 454 11.94 18.73 2.63
N ALA A 455 11.15 17.90 3.30
CA ALA A 455 9.79 18.20 3.70
C ALA A 455 9.56 17.78 5.16
N GLN A 456 10.26 18.43 6.09
CA GLN A 456 9.79 18.74 7.45
C GLN A 456 10.89 19.53 8.15
N ASP A 457 10.74 20.85 8.15
CA ASP A 457 11.50 21.76 8.99
C ASP A 457 10.48 22.69 9.66
N ASP A 458 10.70 22.95 10.95
CA ASP A 458 9.97 23.87 11.84
C ASP A 458 8.53 23.52 12.27
N GLY A 459 8.39 23.04 13.52
CA GLY A 459 7.12 23.09 14.24
C GLY A 459 7.06 22.35 15.57
N GLU A 460 7.77 22.81 16.61
CA GLU A 460 7.40 22.45 17.99
C GLU A 460 7.11 23.72 18.81
N SER A 461 5.83 24.10 18.84
CA SER A 461 5.30 24.96 19.88
C SER A 461 5.27 24.15 21.18
N LYS A 462 6.02 24.58 22.20
CA LYS A 462 5.98 23.94 23.52
C LYS A 462 4.57 24.02 24.09
N CYS A 463 3.90 22.88 24.15
CA CYS A 463 2.58 22.76 24.74
C CYS A 463 2.61 23.09 26.25
N SER A 464 1.89 24.14 26.68
CA SER A 464 1.82 24.57 28.08
C SER A 464 0.38 24.51 28.59
N LEU A 465 0.07 23.49 29.39
CA LEU A 465 -1.21 23.32 30.07
C LEU A 465 -1.14 23.78 31.53
N ARG A 466 -2.27 24.21 32.10
CA ARG A 466 -2.36 24.53 33.53
C ARG A 466 -2.02 23.27 34.36
N PRO A 467 -1.16 23.37 35.39
CA PRO A 467 -0.78 22.20 36.20
C PRO A 467 -1.97 21.45 36.82
N SER A 468 -3.04 22.16 37.17
CA SER A 468 -4.28 21.57 37.68
C SER A 468 -4.96 20.66 36.65
N LEU A 469 -4.99 21.07 35.38
CA LEU A 469 -5.58 20.28 34.30
C LEU A 469 -4.72 19.05 33.98
N VAL A 470 -3.40 19.19 33.97
CA VAL A 470 -2.47 18.05 33.83
C VAL A 470 -2.69 17.04 34.97
N LYS A 471 -2.84 17.52 36.21
CA LYS A 471 -3.14 16.67 37.37
C LYS A 471 -4.50 15.97 37.23
N GLU A 472 -5.52 16.67 36.74
CA GLU A 472 -6.84 16.08 36.44
C GLU A 472 -6.74 14.97 35.39
N ILE A 473 -6.07 15.23 34.26
CA ILE A 473 -5.87 14.25 33.17
C ILE A 473 -5.17 13.00 33.70
N LYS A 474 -4.06 13.16 34.44
CA LYS A 474 -3.34 12.03 35.07
C LYS A 474 -4.21 11.24 36.04
N GLY A 475 -5.16 11.90 36.71
CA GLY A 475 -6.14 11.24 37.58
C GLY A 475 -7.01 10.20 36.87
N TYR A 476 -7.19 10.28 35.56
CA TYR A 476 -7.94 9.30 34.77
C TYR A 476 -7.13 8.06 34.38
N GLU A 477 -5.82 7.99 34.66
CA GLU A 477 -4.97 6.86 34.28
C GLU A 477 -5.52 5.49 34.71
N PRO A 478 -6.01 5.28 35.96
CA PRO A 478 -6.58 3.99 36.36
C PRO A 478 -7.82 3.60 35.54
N VAL A 479 -8.65 4.58 35.17
CA VAL A 479 -9.85 4.37 34.35
C VAL A 479 -9.45 4.00 32.92
N VAL A 480 -8.49 4.71 32.34
CA VAL A 480 -7.96 4.43 30.99
C VAL A 480 -7.35 3.03 30.94
N LYS A 481 -6.52 2.66 31.93
CA LYS A 481 -5.95 1.29 32.01
C LYS A 481 -7.03 0.22 32.11
N ARG A 482 -8.10 0.45 32.89
CA ARG A 482 -9.24 -0.46 32.98
C ARG A 482 -9.94 -0.62 31.63
N ILE A 483 -10.21 0.48 30.94
CA ILE A 483 -10.81 0.48 29.59
C ILE A 483 -9.93 -0.32 28.61
N ILE A 484 -8.63 -0.01 28.55
CA ILE A 484 -7.68 -0.70 27.66
C ILE A 484 -7.61 -2.19 27.99
N ASN A 485 -7.48 -2.56 29.26
CA ASN A 485 -7.43 -3.98 29.66
C ASN A 485 -8.70 -4.72 29.25
N THR A 486 -9.87 -4.09 29.43
CA THR A 486 -11.16 -4.69 29.04
C THR A 486 -11.22 -4.97 27.54
N VAL A 487 -10.76 -4.04 26.72
CA VAL A 487 -10.77 -4.13 25.24
C VAL A 487 -9.74 -5.12 24.72
N VAL A 488 -8.55 -5.17 25.33
CA VAL A 488 -7.41 -5.95 24.81
C VAL A 488 -7.38 -7.38 25.36
N ASN A 489 -7.74 -7.56 26.64
CA ASN A 489 -7.49 -8.79 27.38
C ASN A 489 -8.75 -9.49 27.91
N GLU A 490 -9.88 -8.78 28.04
CA GLU A 490 -11.11 -9.32 28.64
C GLU A 490 -12.23 -9.46 27.59
N ASP A 491 -13.48 -9.36 28.03
CA ASP A 491 -14.69 -9.72 27.27
C ASP A 491 -14.94 -8.88 26.01
N PHE A 492 -14.23 -7.75 25.84
CA PHE A 492 -14.32 -6.93 24.63
C PHE A 492 -13.25 -7.30 23.58
N LYS A 493 -12.34 -8.22 23.89
CA LYS A 493 -11.30 -8.68 22.96
C LYS A 493 -11.91 -9.26 21.68
N GLY A 494 -11.55 -8.67 20.54
CA GLY A 494 -12.05 -9.10 19.22
C GLY A 494 -13.52 -8.74 18.94
N LYS A 495 -14.21 -8.06 19.88
CA LYS A 495 -15.62 -7.69 19.74
C LYS A 495 -15.86 -6.74 18.55
N LEU A 496 -15.00 -5.74 18.38
CA LEU A 496 -15.06 -4.83 17.23
C LEU A 496 -15.02 -5.59 15.90
N PHE A 497 -14.08 -6.52 15.74
CA PHE A 497 -13.98 -7.33 14.54
C PHE A 497 -15.23 -8.20 14.33
N ASN A 498 -15.69 -8.89 15.36
CA ASN A 498 -16.84 -9.79 15.28
C ASN A 498 -18.16 -9.06 14.97
N ASP A 499 -18.39 -7.92 15.62
CA ASP A 499 -19.60 -7.12 15.41
C ASP A 499 -19.57 -6.43 14.04
N THR A 500 -18.39 -5.93 13.61
CA THR A 500 -18.21 -5.39 12.24
C THR A 500 -18.47 -6.47 11.20
N ALA A 501 -17.84 -7.65 11.36
CA ALA A 501 -18.05 -8.78 10.45
C ALA A 501 -19.53 -9.18 10.42
N THR A 502 -20.21 -9.25 11.56
CA THR A 502 -21.64 -9.57 11.63
C THR A 502 -22.47 -8.53 10.88
N PHE A 503 -22.21 -7.24 11.10
CA PHE A 503 -22.92 -6.15 10.43
C PHE A 503 -22.74 -6.21 8.91
N VAL A 504 -21.50 -6.27 8.42
CA VAL A 504 -21.22 -6.24 6.98
C VAL A 504 -21.59 -7.54 6.26
N ASP A 505 -21.44 -8.70 6.92
CA ASP A 505 -21.89 -10.00 6.38
C ASP A 505 -23.43 -10.05 6.25
N THR A 506 -24.15 -9.33 7.12
CA THR A 506 -25.62 -9.30 7.16
C THR A 506 -26.21 -8.25 6.21
N ILE A 507 -25.67 -7.03 6.20
CA ILE A 507 -26.23 -5.90 5.46
C ILE A 507 -25.63 -5.78 4.05
N GLY A 508 -24.33 -6.03 3.88
CA GLY A 508 -23.62 -5.87 2.61
C GLY A 508 -23.32 -4.41 2.25
N SER A 509 -23.21 -4.12 0.94
CA SER A 509 -23.08 -2.75 0.43
C SER A 509 -24.36 -1.97 0.65
N ARG A 510 -24.20 -0.70 1.01
CA ARG A 510 -25.26 0.14 1.55
C ARG A 510 -25.20 1.54 0.95
N VAL A 511 -25.20 1.58 -0.38
CA VAL A 511 -25.25 2.82 -1.15
C VAL A 511 -26.54 3.58 -0.83
N VAL A 512 -26.44 4.91 -0.83
CA VAL A 512 -27.58 5.80 -0.59
C VAL A 512 -28.75 5.47 -1.51
N GLY A 513 -29.95 5.35 -0.93
CA GLY A 513 -31.18 4.99 -1.65
C GLY A 513 -31.42 3.50 -1.81
N SER A 514 -30.51 2.65 -1.35
CA SER A 514 -30.72 1.21 -1.31
C SER A 514 -31.53 0.78 -0.08
N LYS A 515 -32.30 -0.30 -0.23
CA LYS A 515 -32.97 -0.97 0.89
C LYS A 515 -31.96 -1.51 1.91
N ALA A 516 -30.74 -1.84 1.48
CA ALA A 516 -29.68 -2.30 2.35
C ALA A 516 -29.25 -1.21 3.35
N LEU A 517 -29.14 0.04 2.90
CA LEU A 517 -28.88 1.17 3.79
C LEU A 517 -29.99 1.36 4.82
N ASP A 518 -31.26 1.34 4.40
CA ASP A 518 -32.41 1.45 5.32
C ASP A 518 -32.39 0.35 6.39
N ASN A 519 -32.17 -0.89 5.96
CA ASN A 519 -32.01 -2.03 6.86
C ASN A 519 -30.82 -1.87 7.81
N GLY A 520 -29.69 -1.33 7.32
CA GLY A 520 -28.50 -1.06 8.12
C GLY A 520 -28.75 -0.01 9.20
N ILE A 521 -29.44 1.07 8.84
CA ILE A 521 -29.86 2.13 9.78
C ILE A 521 -30.77 1.54 10.86
N ASP A 522 -31.80 0.77 10.47
CA ASP A 522 -32.69 0.11 11.44
C ASP A 522 -31.95 -0.90 12.33
N TYR A 523 -31.02 -1.65 11.77
CA TYR A 523 -30.18 -2.58 12.51
C TYR A 523 -29.39 -1.86 13.60
N ILE A 524 -28.71 -0.76 13.27
CA ILE A 524 -27.89 -0.02 14.22
C ILE A 524 -28.74 0.64 15.31
N LEU A 525 -29.87 1.25 14.96
CA LEU A 525 -30.79 1.84 15.95
C LEU A 525 -31.32 0.78 16.94
N ASN A 526 -31.74 -0.37 16.42
CA ASN A 526 -32.19 -1.48 17.26
C ASN A 526 -31.06 -2.05 18.12
N TRP A 527 -29.85 -2.10 17.58
CA TRP A 527 -28.67 -2.55 18.31
C TRP A 527 -28.33 -1.59 19.45
N MET A 528 -28.30 -0.27 19.23
CA MET A 528 -28.10 0.75 20.27
C MET A 528 -29.15 0.63 21.39
N ARG A 529 -30.43 0.43 21.05
CA ARG A 529 -31.50 0.19 22.05
C ARG A 529 -31.23 -1.07 22.87
N LYS A 530 -30.82 -2.16 22.22
CA LYS A 530 -30.48 -3.43 22.88
C LYS A 530 -29.26 -3.31 23.80
N GLN A 531 -28.29 -2.45 23.47
CA GLN A 531 -27.15 -2.14 24.33
C GLN A 531 -27.51 -1.18 25.48
N GLY A 532 -28.77 -0.73 25.57
CA GLY A 532 -29.29 0.06 26.67
C GLY A 532 -28.88 1.53 26.63
N PHE A 533 -28.69 2.12 25.45
CA PHE A 533 -28.42 3.55 25.30
C PHE A 533 -29.57 4.38 25.87
N ASP A 534 -29.27 5.54 26.46
CA ASP A 534 -30.25 6.33 27.21
C ASP A 534 -31.26 7.03 26.29
N ALA A 535 -30.80 7.43 25.10
CA ALA A 535 -31.63 7.94 24.02
C ALA A 535 -31.15 7.38 22.67
N VAL A 536 -32.09 6.97 21.81
CA VAL A 536 -31.81 6.46 20.47
C VAL A 536 -32.86 6.99 19.48
N ASN A 537 -32.43 7.79 18.52
CA ASN A 537 -33.27 8.39 17.49
C ASN A 537 -32.57 8.37 16.12
N SER A 538 -33.34 8.61 15.08
CA SER A 538 -32.81 8.89 13.74
C SER A 538 -33.12 10.32 13.35
N GLU A 539 -32.34 10.85 12.44
CA GLU A 539 -32.46 12.24 12.01
C GLU A 539 -32.43 12.36 10.49
N GLU A 540 -33.50 12.90 9.92
CA GLU A 540 -33.70 12.91 8.47
C GLU A 540 -32.72 13.84 7.74
N ILE A 541 -32.32 13.40 6.55
CA ILE A 541 -31.48 14.14 5.61
C ILE A 541 -32.03 13.96 4.19
N THR A 542 -31.83 14.95 3.33
CA THR A 542 -32.13 14.86 1.89
C THR A 542 -30.84 14.65 1.12
N THR A 543 -30.83 13.68 0.21
CA THR A 543 -29.62 13.30 -0.54
C THR A 543 -29.99 12.87 -1.98
N PRO A 544 -29.15 13.18 -2.99
CA PRO A 544 -29.37 12.69 -4.34
C PRO A 544 -29.25 11.17 -4.39
N ASN A 545 -30.15 10.54 -5.13
CA ASN A 545 -30.12 9.11 -5.38
C ASN A 545 -29.53 8.84 -6.77
N TRP A 546 -28.55 7.94 -6.79
CA TRP A 546 -27.88 7.48 -7.98
C TRP A 546 -27.67 5.97 -7.89
N THR A 547 -27.94 5.26 -8.97
CA THR A 547 -27.78 3.79 -9.00
C THR A 547 -27.07 3.35 -10.26
N ARG A 548 -25.98 2.61 -10.09
CA ARG A 548 -25.30 1.89 -11.15
C ARG A 548 -26.13 0.69 -11.59
N VAL A 549 -26.30 0.50 -12.90
CA VAL A 549 -27.06 -0.64 -13.45
C VAL A 549 -26.15 -1.59 -14.23
N ASN A 550 -25.60 -1.14 -15.35
CA ASN A 550 -24.81 -2.00 -16.23
C ASN A 550 -23.66 -1.22 -16.87
N GLU A 551 -22.48 -1.82 -16.89
CA GLU A 551 -21.27 -1.17 -17.37
C GLU A 551 -20.36 -2.16 -18.10
N SER A 552 -19.79 -1.72 -19.22
CA SER A 552 -18.83 -2.53 -19.97
C SER A 552 -17.84 -1.65 -20.72
N LEU A 553 -16.59 -2.09 -20.74
CA LEU A 553 -15.53 -1.47 -21.52
C LEU A 553 -14.75 -2.53 -22.31
N GLU A 554 -14.64 -2.31 -23.61
CA GLU A 554 -13.89 -3.18 -24.52
C GLU A 554 -12.93 -2.31 -25.35
N MET A 555 -11.67 -2.71 -25.44
CA MET A 555 -10.78 -2.24 -26.49
C MET A 555 -11.08 -3.03 -27.75
N ILE A 556 -11.47 -2.35 -28.84
CA ILE A 556 -11.82 -2.97 -30.12
C ILE A 556 -10.64 -2.92 -31.10
N LYS A 557 -9.81 -1.88 -30.99
CA LYS A 557 -8.56 -1.73 -31.76
C LYS A 557 -7.40 -1.38 -30.83
N PRO A 558 -6.17 -1.84 -31.13
CA PRO A 558 -5.76 -2.67 -32.27
C PRO A 558 -6.10 -4.15 -32.12
N ARG A 559 -6.50 -4.59 -30.93
CA ARG A 559 -6.95 -5.96 -30.64
C ARG A 559 -8.14 -5.92 -29.69
N TYR A 560 -8.95 -6.96 -29.74
CA TYR A 560 -10.02 -7.14 -28.79
C TYR A 560 -9.47 -7.41 -27.38
N GLN A 561 -9.92 -6.65 -26.38
CA GLN A 561 -9.70 -6.94 -24.97
C GLN A 561 -10.81 -6.33 -24.12
N LYS A 562 -11.41 -7.13 -23.25
CA LYS A 562 -12.30 -6.61 -22.20
C LYS A 562 -11.47 -5.96 -21.09
N LEU A 563 -11.85 -4.76 -20.68
CA LEU A 563 -11.19 -4.01 -19.61
C LEU A 563 -12.12 -3.90 -18.40
N SER A 564 -11.54 -3.95 -17.20
CA SER A 564 -12.29 -3.66 -15.97
C SER A 564 -12.66 -2.19 -15.93
N ILE A 565 -13.92 -1.90 -15.63
CA ILE A 565 -14.49 -0.55 -15.56
C ILE A 565 -15.39 -0.44 -14.34
N LEU A 566 -15.46 0.77 -13.79
CA LEU A 566 -16.47 1.14 -12.80
C LEU A 566 -16.83 2.61 -12.94
N GLY A 567 -18.06 2.95 -13.30
CA GLY A 567 -18.54 4.35 -13.36
C GLY A 567 -18.41 5.07 -12.01
N TYR A 568 -18.18 6.37 -12.05
CA TYR A 568 -18.19 7.14 -10.80
C TYR A 568 -19.62 7.48 -10.36
N GLY A 569 -19.79 7.60 -9.03
CA GLY A 569 -21.06 8.00 -8.44
C GLY A 569 -21.47 9.38 -8.92
N GLY A 570 -22.71 9.49 -9.40
CA GLY A 570 -23.23 10.70 -10.04
C GLY A 570 -22.97 10.79 -11.54
N SER A 571 -22.25 9.85 -12.16
CA SER A 571 -22.01 9.88 -13.61
C SER A 571 -23.29 9.64 -14.42
N VAL A 572 -23.43 10.33 -15.56
CA VAL A 572 -24.53 10.09 -16.51
C VAL A 572 -24.31 8.78 -17.28
N SER A 573 -25.39 8.21 -17.80
CA SER A 573 -25.34 7.08 -18.74
C SER A 573 -24.68 7.49 -20.06
N THR A 574 -24.12 6.52 -20.77
CA THR A 574 -23.74 6.73 -22.17
C THR A 574 -25.00 6.92 -23.03
N PRO A 575 -25.00 7.78 -24.06
CA PRO A 575 -26.11 7.91 -25.01
C PRO A 575 -26.12 6.70 -25.96
N GLY A 576 -26.57 5.56 -25.44
CA GLY A 576 -26.33 4.25 -26.06
C GLY A 576 -24.87 3.83 -25.95
N ARG A 577 -24.43 2.92 -26.81
CA ARG A 577 -23.05 2.42 -26.83
C ARG A 577 -22.14 3.42 -27.55
N ILE A 578 -21.10 3.91 -26.87
CA ILE A 578 -20.07 4.77 -27.47
C ILE A 578 -18.96 3.89 -28.05
N GLU A 579 -18.59 4.11 -29.32
CA GLU A 579 -17.35 3.60 -29.90
C GLU A 579 -16.52 4.76 -30.41
N ALA A 580 -15.37 5.02 -29.80
CA ALA A 580 -14.55 6.17 -30.16
C ALA A 580 -13.05 5.94 -29.94
N GLU A 581 -12.26 6.69 -30.69
CA GLU A 581 -10.81 6.77 -30.49
C GLU A 581 -10.50 7.45 -29.15
N ILE A 582 -9.41 7.05 -28.51
CA ILE A 582 -8.99 7.67 -27.26
C ILE A 582 -7.92 8.74 -27.48
N ILE A 583 -7.81 9.63 -26.50
CA ILE A 583 -6.60 10.42 -26.24
C ILE A 583 -6.15 10.13 -24.81
N VAL A 584 -4.89 9.72 -24.64
CA VAL A 584 -4.30 9.49 -23.31
C VAL A 584 -3.52 10.73 -22.90
N VAL A 585 -3.75 11.20 -21.67
CA VAL A 585 -3.07 12.34 -21.05
C VAL A 585 -2.66 12.02 -19.61
N ARG A 586 -1.55 12.61 -19.15
CA ARG A 586 -1.03 12.44 -17.78
C ARG A 586 -1.66 13.38 -16.77
N ASN A 587 -2.07 14.56 -17.20
CA ASN A 587 -2.56 15.62 -16.33
C ASN A 587 -3.42 16.64 -17.09
N TYR A 588 -3.93 17.66 -16.39
CA TYR A 588 -4.77 18.69 -16.99
C TYR A 588 -3.99 19.66 -17.88
N GLU A 589 -2.71 19.88 -17.58
CA GLU A 589 -1.83 20.72 -18.39
C GLU A 589 -1.60 20.09 -19.78
N GLU A 590 -1.39 18.77 -19.83
CA GLU A 590 -1.28 18.04 -21.10
C GLU A 590 -2.62 18.03 -21.85
N LEU A 591 -3.74 17.83 -21.14
CA LEU A 591 -5.08 17.92 -21.74
C LEU A 591 -5.30 19.28 -22.40
N GLU A 592 -4.90 20.36 -21.73
CA GLU A 592 -5.04 21.72 -22.26
C GLU A 592 -4.15 21.93 -23.48
N ARG A 593 -2.86 21.57 -23.39
CA ARG A 593 -1.92 21.69 -24.51
C ARG A 593 -2.38 20.95 -25.76
N ARG A 594 -3.15 19.87 -25.58
CA ARG A 594 -3.64 18.98 -26.66
C ARG A 594 -5.13 19.14 -26.92
N SER A 595 -5.74 20.24 -26.47
CA SER A 595 -7.17 20.52 -26.55
C SER A 595 -7.74 20.33 -27.97
N SER A 596 -6.99 20.74 -29.00
CA SER A 596 -7.38 20.59 -30.41
C SER A 596 -7.55 19.14 -30.88
N GLU A 597 -6.99 18.16 -30.17
CA GLU A 597 -7.07 16.74 -30.50
C GLU A 597 -8.24 16.00 -29.81
N VAL A 598 -8.91 16.65 -28.85
CA VAL A 598 -9.83 15.98 -27.89
C VAL A 598 -11.25 15.80 -28.44
N SER A 599 -11.72 16.71 -29.31
CA SER A 599 -13.11 16.72 -29.78
C SER A 599 -13.55 15.37 -30.37
N GLY A 600 -14.64 14.82 -29.85
CA GLY A 600 -15.21 13.53 -30.29
C GLY A 600 -14.50 12.28 -29.74
N LYS A 601 -13.44 12.43 -28.93
CA LYS A 601 -12.67 11.31 -28.37
C LYS A 601 -13.06 10.98 -26.93
N ILE A 602 -12.63 9.80 -26.48
CA ILE A 602 -12.63 9.43 -25.05
C ILE A 602 -11.30 9.86 -24.45
N VAL A 603 -11.33 10.69 -23.41
CA VAL A 603 -10.11 11.08 -22.68
C VAL A 603 -9.76 9.98 -21.68
N VAL A 604 -8.51 9.53 -21.66
CA VAL A 604 -8.00 8.59 -20.65
C VAL A 604 -6.94 9.32 -19.82
N TYR A 605 -7.22 9.51 -18.54
CA TYR A 605 -6.28 10.08 -17.58
C TYR A 605 -5.39 8.97 -17.00
N ASP A 606 -4.23 8.74 -17.62
CA ASP A 606 -3.14 7.87 -17.10
C ASP A 606 -2.29 8.69 -16.09
N HIS A 607 -2.93 9.21 -15.05
CA HIS A 607 -2.28 10.08 -14.07
C HIS A 607 -1.33 9.28 -13.17
N THR A 608 -0.25 9.92 -12.73
CA THR A 608 0.62 9.37 -11.69
C THR A 608 -0.02 9.61 -10.34
N PHE A 609 -0.17 8.55 -9.54
CA PHE A 609 -0.60 8.68 -8.16
C PHE A 609 0.45 9.45 -7.35
N VAL A 610 0.02 10.51 -6.65
CA VAL A 610 0.89 11.29 -5.75
C VAL A 610 0.43 11.08 -4.31
N THR A 611 -0.78 11.52 -4.02
CA THR A 611 -1.53 11.24 -2.79
C THR A 611 -3.00 11.06 -3.15
N TYR A 612 -3.78 10.46 -2.27
CA TYR A 612 -5.22 10.28 -2.51
C TYR A 612 -5.91 11.61 -2.84
N PHE A 613 -5.70 12.66 -2.03
CA PHE A 613 -6.31 13.97 -2.24
C PHE A 613 -5.85 14.66 -3.54
N ASN A 614 -4.55 14.60 -3.86
CA ASN A 614 -4.03 15.23 -5.08
C ASN A 614 -4.50 14.53 -6.36
N SER A 615 -4.65 13.20 -6.32
CA SER A 615 -5.06 12.39 -7.46
C SER A 615 -6.59 12.31 -7.62
N THR A 616 -7.37 12.53 -6.54
CA THR A 616 -8.84 12.53 -6.57
C THR A 616 -9.42 13.61 -7.48
N LYS A 617 -8.68 14.69 -7.80
CA LYS A 617 -9.15 15.74 -8.72
C LYS A 617 -9.58 15.21 -10.10
N TYR A 618 -8.93 14.14 -10.60
CA TYR A 618 -9.28 13.52 -11.89
C TYR A 618 -10.60 12.75 -11.82
N ARG A 619 -10.87 12.08 -10.69
CA ARG A 619 -12.17 11.49 -10.39
C ARG A 619 -13.24 12.58 -10.29
N TYR A 620 -12.98 13.61 -9.49
CA TYR A 620 -14.00 14.59 -9.12
C TYR A 620 -14.41 15.49 -10.29
N SER A 621 -13.43 16.04 -11.02
CA SER A 621 -13.66 17.06 -12.06
C SER A 621 -13.24 16.61 -13.47
N GLY A 622 -12.74 15.38 -13.66
CA GLY A 622 -12.21 14.94 -14.96
C GLY A 622 -13.25 14.97 -16.07
N ALA A 623 -14.53 14.69 -15.78
CA ALA A 623 -15.60 14.81 -16.76
C ALA A 623 -15.77 16.25 -17.26
N VAL A 624 -15.72 17.22 -16.35
CA VAL A 624 -15.88 18.65 -16.65
C VAL A 624 -14.69 19.14 -17.48
N GLU A 625 -13.47 18.80 -17.07
CA GLU A 625 -12.28 19.23 -17.77
C GLU A 625 -12.17 18.61 -19.17
N ALA A 626 -12.54 17.34 -19.35
CA ALA A 626 -12.61 16.71 -20.66
C ALA A 626 -13.73 17.31 -21.54
N ALA A 627 -14.92 17.54 -20.98
CA ALA A 627 -16.07 18.09 -21.71
C ALA A 627 -15.82 19.50 -22.26
N LYS A 628 -15.10 20.36 -21.52
CA LYS A 628 -14.69 21.69 -21.98
C LYS A 628 -13.88 21.66 -23.30
N ARG A 629 -13.22 20.54 -23.61
CA ARG A 629 -12.43 20.33 -24.85
C ARG A 629 -13.17 19.44 -25.88
N GLY A 630 -14.46 19.18 -25.68
CA GLY A 630 -15.29 18.42 -26.63
C GLY A 630 -15.16 16.90 -26.54
N ALA A 631 -14.58 16.36 -25.46
CA ALA A 631 -14.59 14.93 -25.21
C ALA A 631 -16.02 14.41 -25.08
N ILE A 632 -16.27 13.16 -25.47
CA ILE A 632 -17.60 12.54 -25.37
C ILE A 632 -17.74 11.58 -24.18
N ALA A 633 -16.62 11.19 -23.58
CA ALA A 633 -16.52 10.44 -22.33
C ALA A 633 -15.11 10.59 -21.76
N ALA A 634 -14.93 10.24 -20.49
CA ALA A 634 -13.61 10.18 -19.88
C ALA A 634 -13.44 8.92 -19.01
N LEU A 635 -12.21 8.42 -18.97
CA LEU A 635 -11.79 7.30 -18.15
C LEU A 635 -10.60 7.72 -17.27
N VAL A 636 -10.62 7.34 -16.01
CA VAL A 636 -9.60 7.75 -15.03
C VAL A 636 -8.90 6.51 -14.51
N ALA A 637 -7.57 6.49 -14.54
CA ALA A 637 -6.82 5.48 -13.81
C ALA A 637 -7.25 5.49 -12.34
N ALA A 638 -7.56 4.33 -11.75
CA ALA A 638 -7.97 4.22 -10.36
C ALA A 638 -7.02 5.04 -9.44
N VAL A 639 -7.60 5.71 -8.44
CA VAL A 639 -6.86 6.57 -7.51
C VAL A 639 -6.08 5.68 -6.52
N SER A 640 -4.98 5.12 -7.00
CA SER A 640 -4.11 4.19 -6.27
C SER A 640 -2.71 4.17 -6.89
N ASN A 641 -1.70 3.87 -6.07
CA ASN A 641 -0.35 3.57 -6.53
C ASN A 641 -0.16 2.10 -6.97
N THR A 642 -1.17 1.25 -6.80
CA THR A 642 -1.10 -0.19 -7.09
C THR A 642 -2.04 -0.57 -8.24
N GLY A 643 -1.49 -1.32 -9.20
CA GLY A 643 -2.24 -1.97 -10.26
C GLY A 643 -2.65 -3.38 -9.83
N MET A 644 -3.95 -3.63 -9.74
CA MET A 644 -4.53 -4.95 -9.41
C MET A 644 -5.68 -5.34 -10.35
N ASN A 645 -5.72 -4.72 -11.52
CA ASN A 645 -6.87 -4.75 -12.42
C ASN A 645 -8.22 -4.34 -11.76
N LEU A 646 -8.16 -3.54 -10.69
CA LEU A 646 -9.32 -3.04 -9.95
C LEU A 646 -9.59 -1.57 -10.28
N PRO A 647 -10.75 -1.24 -10.89
CA PRO A 647 -11.23 0.14 -10.95
C PRO A 647 -11.80 0.55 -9.58
N HIS A 648 -11.75 1.85 -9.27
CA HIS A 648 -12.22 2.38 -7.98
C HIS A 648 -13.52 3.17 -8.16
N ALA A 649 -14.47 3.02 -7.22
CA ALA A 649 -15.66 3.85 -7.15
C ALA A 649 -15.31 5.24 -6.57
N GLY A 650 -16.33 6.04 -6.30
CA GLY A 650 -16.19 7.34 -5.67
C GLY A 650 -17.05 8.39 -6.35
N GLN A 651 -17.29 9.47 -5.63
CA GLN A 651 -18.10 10.58 -6.12
C GLN A 651 -17.35 11.40 -7.17
N MET A 652 -18.11 11.80 -8.20
CA MET A 652 -17.73 12.87 -9.11
C MET A 652 -18.72 14.04 -9.03
N ALA A 653 -18.33 15.20 -9.56
CA ALA A 653 -19.21 16.34 -9.72
C ALA A 653 -19.21 16.86 -11.15
N TYR A 654 -20.37 17.31 -11.60
CA TYR A 654 -20.50 18.10 -12.83
C TYR A 654 -20.43 19.59 -12.49
N SER A 655 -20.14 20.40 -13.51
CA SER A 655 -20.22 21.85 -13.37
C SER A 655 -21.67 22.31 -13.17
N GLU A 656 -21.85 23.38 -12.41
CA GLU A 656 -23.12 24.12 -12.35
C GLU A 656 -23.39 24.92 -13.63
N ASP A 657 -22.34 25.21 -14.42
CA ASP A 657 -22.48 25.84 -15.72
C ASP A 657 -23.15 24.88 -16.70
N LYS A 658 -24.41 25.19 -17.03
CA LYS A 658 -25.23 24.43 -17.98
C LYS A 658 -24.67 24.43 -19.40
N GLY A 659 -23.73 25.33 -19.73
CA GLY A 659 -23.03 25.35 -21.00
C GLY A 659 -22.03 24.20 -21.16
N ILE A 660 -21.65 23.52 -20.07
CA ILE A 660 -20.74 22.37 -20.12
C ILE A 660 -21.56 21.08 -20.19
N GLN A 661 -21.49 20.40 -21.33
CA GLN A 661 -22.15 19.11 -21.54
C GLN A 661 -21.69 18.08 -20.49
N ARG A 662 -22.65 17.41 -19.84
CA ARG A 662 -22.35 16.27 -18.97
C ARG A 662 -21.98 15.06 -19.82
N ILE A 663 -20.81 14.49 -19.57
CA ILE A 663 -20.30 13.30 -20.25
C ILE A 663 -20.09 12.13 -19.28
N PRO A 664 -20.18 10.86 -19.73
CA PRO A 664 -19.90 9.69 -18.90
C PRO A 664 -18.44 9.71 -18.40
N LEU A 665 -18.27 9.30 -17.14
CA LEU A 665 -16.98 9.23 -16.46
C LEU A 665 -16.89 7.94 -15.65
N ALA A 666 -15.83 7.16 -15.90
CA ALA A 666 -15.59 5.92 -15.18
C ALA A 666 -14.12 5.75 -14.78
N SER A 667 -13.90 4.94 -13.76
CA SER A 667 -12.60 4.41 -13.42
C SER A 667 -12.25 3.20 -14.29
N ILE A 668 -10.98 3.11 -14.66
CA ILE A 668 -10.35 1.88 -15.16
C ILE A 668 -9.17 1.54 -14.25
N SER A 669 -8.71 0.30 -14.27
CA SER A 669 -7.55 -0.09 -13.48
C SER A 669 -6.29 0.67 -13.88
N VAL A 670 -5.38 0.88 -12.91
CA VAL A 670 -4.06 1.48 -13.17
C VAL A 670 -3.33 0.73 -14.28
N ASP A 671 -3.38 -0.61 -14.27
CA ASP A 671 -2.76 -1.46 -15.30
C ASP A 671 -3.35 -1.20 -16.69
N SER A 672 -4.68 -1.07 -16.79
CA SER A 672 -5.35 -0.77 -18.06
C SER A 672 -4.97 0.62 -18.56
N ALA A 673 -4.99 1.64 -17.69
CA ALA A 673 -4.62 2.99 -18.06
C ALA A 673 -3.16 3.08 -18.55
N GLN A 674 -2.23 2.45 -17.83
CA GLN A 674 -0.82 2.41 -18.21
C GLN A 674 -0.58 1.62 -19.50
N MET A 675 -1.29 0.49 -19.70
CA MET A 675 -1.24 -0.26 -20.94
C MET A 675 -1.71 0.61 -22.12
N LEU A 676 -2.86 1.27 -21.98
CA LEU A 676 -3.38 2.20 -22.99
C LEU A 676 -2.39 3.34 -23.24
N GLY A 677 -1.79 3.90 -22.19
CA GLY A 677 -0.77 4.96 -22.30
C GLY A 677 0.53 4.52 -22.98
N ARG A 678 0.97 3.27 -22.80
CA ARG A 678 2.11 2.70 -23.55
C ARG A 678 1.75 2.51 -25.02
N MET A 679 0.59 1.92 -25.32
CA MET A 679 0.13 1.70 -26.69
C MET A 679 -0.06 3.04 -27.44
N TYR A 680 -0.64 4.04 -26.76
CA TYR A 680 -0.87 5.36 -27.34
C TYR A 680 0.44 6.06 -27.72
N ARG A 681 1.45 6.03 -26.84
CA ARG A 681 2.79 6.59 -27.11
C ARG A 681 3.53 5.91 -28.26
N ARG A 682 3.22 4.64 -28.55
CA ARG A 682 3.75 3.90 -29.70
C ARG A 682 3.04 4.24 -31.02
N GLY A 683 2.04 5.13 -31.00
CA GLY A 683 1.28 5.51 -32.18
C GLY A 683 0.17 4.51 -32.57
N ASN A 684 -0.16 3.56 -31.70
CA ASN A 684 -1.27 2.64 -31.97
C ASN A 684 -2.60 3.40 -31.98
N LYS A 685 -3.40 3.17 -33.03
CA LYS A 685 -4.80 3.61 -33.05
C LYS A 685 -5.64 2.75 -32.11
N ILE A 686 -6.08 3.33 -31.00
CA ILE A 686 -6.87 2.65 -29.97
C ILE A 686 -8.31 3.14 -30.03
N VAL A 687 -9.24 2.21 -30.16
CA VAL A 687 -10.69 2.48 -30.17
C VAL A 687 -11.31 1.68 -29.03
N LEU A 688 -12.04 2.37 -28.15
CA LEU A 688 -12.77 1.75 -27.06
C LEU A 688 -14.27 1.76 -27.36
N ARG A 689 -14.94 0.72 -26.89
CA ARG A 689 -16.39 0.60 -26.81
C ARG A 689 -16.80 0.69 -25.34
N LEU A 690 -17.56 1.72 -25.01
CA LEU A 690 -18.03 2.04 -23.66
C LEU A 690 -19.56 1.97 -23.60
N ASN A 691 -20.08 1.29 -22.58
CA ASN A 691 -21.50 1.31 -22.21
C ASN A 691 -21.59 1.59 -20.71
N MET A 692 -22.40 2.57 -20.31
CA MET A 692 -22.74 2.84 -18.92
C MET A 692 -24.23 3.14 -18.82
N GLU A 693 -24.91 2.41 -17.94
CA GLU A 693 -26.32 2.60 -17.62
C GLU A 693 -26.43 2.93 -16.13
N ASN A 694 -26.87 4.16 -15.84
CA ASN A 694 -27.05 4.70 -14.50
C ASN A 694 -28.45 5.30 -14.36
N LEU A 695 -29.05 5.15 -13.18
CA LEU A 695 -30.33 5.77 -12.82
C LEU A 695 -30.09 7.01 -11.96
N HIS A 696 -30.85 8.06 -12.24
CA HIS A 696 -30.86 9.32 -11.50
C HIS A 696 -32.30 9.65 -11.07
N PRO A 697 -32.89 8.89 -10.13
CA PRO A 697 -34.29 9.08 -9.72
C PRO A 697 -34.56 10.39 -8.96
N GLY A 698 -33.55 11.23 -8.73
CA GLY A 698 -33.68 12.51 -8.06
C GLY A 698 -33.29 12.44 -6.58
N ASN A 699 -33.75 13.40 -5.79
CA ASN A 699 -33.46 13.43 -4.37
C ASN A 699 -34.40 12.52 -3.58
N ILE A 700 -33.87 11.92 -2.52
CA ILE A 700 -34.61 11.07 -1.57
C ILE A 700 -34.35 11.53 -0.14
N THR A 701 -35.23 11.13 0.77
CA THR A 701 -35.01 11.26 2.21
C THR A 701 -34.34 10.00 2.75
N SER A 702 -33.29 10.17 3.55
CA SER A 702 -32.66 9.12 4.36
C SER A 702 -32.40 9.66 5.77
N ARG A 703 -31.60 9.00 6.61
CA ARG A 703 -31.45 9.43 8.01
C ARG A 703 -30.16 8.99 8.71
N ASN A 704 -29.55 9.90 9.47
CA ASN A 704 -28.46 9.56 10.38
C ASN A 704 -28.99 8.74 11.57
N THR A 705 -28.16 7.89 12.15
CA THR A 705 -28.45 7.19 13.42
C THR A 705 -27.79 7.92 14.58
N VAL A 706 -28.53 8.23 15.65
CA VAL A 706 -28.02 8.94 16.84
C VAL A 706 -28.36 8.16 18.10
N GLY A 707 -27.33 7.80 18.87
CA GLY A 707 -27.46 7.14 20.17
C GLY A 707 -26.65 7.86 21.25
N GLN A 708 -27.12 7.87 22.50
CA GLN A 708 -26.50 8.66 23.57
C GLN A 708 -26.27 7.90 24.88
N LEU A 709 -25.21 8.30 25.59
CA LEU A 709 -24.96 8.05 27.00
C LEU A 709 -24.94 9.38 27.74
N THR A 710 -25.92 9.62 28.61
CA THR A 710 -26.11 10.90 29.30
C THR A 710 -24.97 11.16 30.29
N GLY A 711 -24.40 12.38 30.23
CA GLY A 711 -23.35 12.81 31.13
C GLY A 711 -23.85 13.09 32.56
N SER A 712 -22.97 12.93 33.55
CA SER A 712 -23.32 13.12 34.96
C SER A 712 -23.27 14.58 35.45
N ALA A 713 -22.37 15.40 34.89
CA ALA A 713 -22.09 16.75 35.41
C ALA A 713 -22.46 17.86 34.41
N LEU A 714 -22.37 17.58 33.12
CA LEU A 714 -22.61 18.50 32.01
C LEU A 714 -23.44 17.75 30.93
N PRO A 715 -24.67 17.31 31.26
CA PRO A 715 -25.50 16.49 30.36
C PRO A 715 -25.91 17.20 29.07
N ASP A 716 -25.88 18.54 29.06
CA ASP A 716 -26.17 19.39 27.91
C ASP A 716 -24.97 19.58 26.97
N GLN A 717 -23.75 19.22 27.41
CA GLN A 717 -22.56 19.22 26.58
C GLN A 717 -22.30 17.83 26.00
N LYS A 718 -21.93 17.80 24.72
CA LYS A 718 -21.83 16.60 23.89
C LYS A 718 -20.39 16.37 23.41
N VAL A 719 -19.98 15.11 23.41
CA VAL A 719 -18.80 14.60 22.69
C VAL A 719 -19.29 13.59 21.67
N ILE A 720 -19.02 13.84 20.39
CA ILE A 720 -19.44 12.96 19.30
C ILE A 720 -18.33 11.93 19.05
N VAL A 721 -18.73 10.66 18.86
CA VAL A 721 -17.88 9.60 18.30
C VAL A 721 -18.65 9.03 17.11
N SER A 722 -18.04 9.00 15.92
CA SER A 722 -18.75 8.68 14.70
C SER A 722 -17.97 7.82 13.72
N GLY A 723 -18.74 7.25 12.79
CA GLY A 723 -18.34 6.75 11.49
C GLY A 723 -19.53 6.92 10.53
N HIS A 724 -19.38 6.59 9.25
CA HIS A 724 -20.50 6.67 8.31
C HIS A 724 -21.13 5.30 8.01
N ILE A 725 -22.44 5.32 7.79
CA ILE A 725 -23.25 4.11 7.60
C ILE A 725 -23.50 3.79 6.13
N ASP A 726 -23.37 4.72 5.20
CA ASP A 726 -23.39 4.38 3.79
C ASP A 726 -22.05 3.77 3.31
N SER A 727 -22.04 3.22 2.10
CA SER A 727 -20.82 2.75 1.43
C SER A 727 -21.04 2.71 -0.07
N TRP A 728 -19.97 2.69 -0.86
CA TRP A 728 -20.08 2.31 -2.28
C TRP A 728 -20.63 0.88 -2.49
N ASP A 729 -21.12 0.66 -3.71
CA ASP A 729 -21.97 -0.47 -4.12
C ASP A 729 -21.20 -1.76 -4.45
N VAL A 730 -19.88 -1.68 -4.66
CA VAL A 730 -19.05 -2.79 -5.16
C VAL A 730 -18.34 -3.63 -4.09
N GLY A 731 -18.26 -3.11 -2.85
CA GLY A 731 -17.67 -3.79 -1.70
C GLY A 731 -18.72 -4.22 -0.68
N GLN A 732 -18.32 -4.36 0.58
CA GLN A 732 -19.26 -4.46 1.73
C GLN A 732 -19.11 -3.28 2.70
N GLY A 733 -18.32 -2.27 2.32
CA GLY A 733 -18.05 -1.09 3.15
C GLY A 733 -17.55 -1.45 4.54
N ALA A 734 -16.57 -2.33 4.66
CA ALA A 734 -16.07 -2.81 5.96
C ALA A 734 -15.03 -1.87 6.58
N GLN A 735 -14.09 -1.41 5.76
CA GLN A 735 -13.11 -0.37 6.16
C GLN A 735 -13.68 1.04 5.98
N ASP A 736 -14.65 1.18 5.09
CA ASP A 736 -15.23 2.44 4.63
C ASP A 736 -16.76 2.25 4.57
N ASP A 737 -17.49 2.42 5.68
CA ASP A 737 -16.96 2.65 7.04
C ASP A 737 -17.70 1.84 8.13
N GLY A 738 -17.96 0.56 7.82
CA GLY A 738 -18.68 -0.33 8.74
C GLY A 738 -17.94 -0.54 10.05
N GLY A 739 -16.61 -0.50 10.01
CA GLY A 739 -15.74 -0.64 11.15
C GLY A 739 -15.88 0.50 12.15
N ALA A 740 -15.75 1.75 11.74
CA ALA A 740 -15.82 2.85 12.69
C ALA A 740 -17.25 3.17 13.12
N LEU A 741 -18.24 2.93 12.25
CA LEU A 741 -19.64 2.90 12.66
C LEU A 741 -19.85 1.97 13.86
N VAL A 742 -19.37 0.73 13.77
CA VAL A 742 -19.48 -0.25 14.87
C VAL A 742 -18.64 0.19 16.08
N MET A 743 -17.45 0.73 15.86
CA MET A 743 -16.61 1.29 16.93
C MET A 743 -17.35 2.37 17.73
N SER A 744 -18.05 3.29 17.06
CA SER A 744 -18.81 4.36 17.71
C SER A 744 -19.86 3.82 18.70
N VAL A 745 -20.57 2.75 18.32
CA VAL A 745 -21.56 2.08 19.17
C VAL A 745 -20.88 1.35 20.33
N LEU A 746 -19.73 0.71 20.07
CA LEU A 746 -18.99 -0.03 21.09
C LEU A 746 -18.40 0.87 22.18
N VAL A 747 -18.03 2.13 21.88
CA VAL A 747 -17.55 3.07 22.90
C VAL A 747 -18.57 3.24 24.02
N ILE A 748 -19.82 3.55 23.69
CA ILE A 748 -20.88 3.69 24.71
C ILE A 748 -21.18 2.36 25.39
N THR A 749 -21.25 1.27 24.60
CA THR A 749 -21.50 -0.08 25.14
C THR A 749 -20.48 -0.48 26.19
N LEU A 750 -19.19 -0.19 25.93
CA LEU A 750 -18.08 -0.47 26.84
C LEU A 750 -18.15 0.38 28.11
N LEU A 751 -18.44 1.67 28.00
CA LEU A 751 -18.57 2.54 29.17
C LEU A 751 -19.71 2.06 30.08
N LYS A 752 -20.85 1.66 29.50
CA LYS A 752 -21.97 1.08 30.26
C LYS A 752 -21.58 -0.25 30.93
N SER A 753 -20.90 -1.17 30.22
CA SER A 753 -20.49 -2.45 30.82
C SER A 753 -19.51 -2.28 31.98
N LEU A 754 -18.70 -1.23 31.95
CA LEU A 754 -17.78 -0.88 33.05
C LEU A 754 -18.42 -0.04 34.17
N SER A 755 -19.72 0.30 34.02
CA SER A 755 -20.44 1.22 34.92
C SER A 755 -19.74 2.58 35.03
N LEU A 756 -19.14 3.06 33.93
CA LEU A 756 -18.48 4.35 33.84
C LEU A 756 -19.45 5.37 33.25
N THR A 757 -19.67 6.47 33.98
CA THR A 757 -20.50 7.58 33.50
C THR A 757 -19.62 8.79 33.17
N PRO A 758 -19.57 9.24 31.91
CA PRO A 758 -18.77 10.42 31.53
C PRO A 758 -19.37 11.70 32.14
N ARG A 759 -18.55 12.75 32.29
CA ARG A 759 -19.03 14.06 32.78
C ARG A 759 -19.98 14.73 31.77
N ARG A 760 -19.65 14.63 30.47
CA ARG A 760 -20.43 15.12 29.33
C ARG A 760 -21.17 13.97 28.67
N THR A 761 -22.26 14.28 27.99
CA THR A 761 -22.98 13.29 27.18
C THR A 761 -22.11 12.83 26.02
N ILE A 762 -22.04 11.53 25.77
CA ILE A 762 -21.39 10.97 24.58
C ILE A 762 -22.48 10.60 23.57
N GLN A 763 -22.31 11.03 22.32
CA GLN A 763 -23.19 10.66 21.22
C GLN A 763 -22.44 9.78 20.23
N ALA A 764 -22.98 8.60 19.96
CA ALA A 764 -22.56 7.76 18.84
C ALA A 764 -23.41 8.11 17.63
N ILE A 765 -22.77 8.52 16.52
CA ILE A 765 -23.49 8.91 15.31
C ILE A 765 -23.01 8.09 14.11
N GLY A 766 -23.97 7.58 13.34
CA GLY A 766 -23.75 6.96 12.03
C GLY A 766 -24.20 7.93 10.94
N TRP A 767 -23.25 8.59 10.27
CA TRP A 767 -23.56 9.56 9.22
C TRP A 767 -24.03 8.86 7.97
N THR A 768 -25.11 9.34 7.37
CA THR A 768 -25.56 8.86 6.07
C THR A 768 -25.15 9.81 4.97
N SER A 769 -24.84 9.29 3.80
CA SER A 769 -24.49 10.09 2.62
C SER A 769 -23.18 10.86 2.79
N GLU A 770 -22.20 10.26 3.49
CA GLU A 770 -20.81 10.73 3.50
C GLU A 770 -20.24 10.63 2.09
N GLU A 771 -20.44 9.47 1.44
CA GLU A 771 -19.84 9.10 0.16
C GLU A 771 -20.31 10.01 -0.98
N ASN A 772 -21.45 10.70 -0.79
CA ASN A 772 -22.02 11.69 -1.69
C ASN A 772 -21.73 13.14 -1.27
N GLY A 773 -20.71 13.38 -0.44
CA GLY A 773 -20.23 14.70 -0.08
C GLY A 773 -20.72 15.19 1.28
N PHE A 774 -20.62 14.34 2.30
CA PHE A 774 -20.86 14.69 3.71
C PHE A 774 -22.27 15.20 4.03
N LEU A 775 -23.28 14.85 3.24
CA LEU A 775 -24.63 15.43 3.36
C LEU A 775 -25.29 15.11 4.71
N GLY A 776 -24.98 13.97 5.30
CA GLY A 776 -25.39 13.60 6.65
C GLY A 776 -24.87 14.54 7.72
N VAL A 777 -23.57 14.85 7.65
CA VAL A 777 -22.89 15.78 8.56
C VAL A 777 -23.42 17.20 8.38
N LEU A 778 -23.57 17.66 7.13
CA LEU A 778 -24.11 18.99 6.83
C LEU A 778 -25.54 19.16 7.34
N GLY A 779 -26.39 18.15 7.16
CA GLY A 779 -27.75 18.15 7.70
C GLY A 779 -27.78 18.18 9.23
N TYR A 780 -26.81 17.52 9.89
CA TYR A 780 -26.65 17.60 11.34
C TYR A 780 -26.19 18.97 11.81
N ILE A 781 -25.15 19.54 11.18
CA ILE A 781 -24.65 20.90 11.49
C ILE A 781 -25.78 21.92 11.39
N GLN A 782 -26.59 21.85 10.33
CA GLN A 782 -27.72 22.76 10.16
C GLN A 782 -28.74 22.66 11.30
N ARG A 783 -29.07 21.44 11.74
CA ARG A 783 -30.06 21.20 12.81
C ARG A 783 -29.53 21.50 14.21
N HIS A 784 -28.21 21.39 14.42
CA HIS A 784 -27.55 21.61 15.71
C HIS A 784 -26.69 22.88 15.74
N LEU A 785 -26.91 23.83 14.83
CA LEU A 785 -26.09 25.02 14.67
C LEU A 785 -26.01 25.87 15.95
N GLU A 786 -27.13 26.00 16.68
CA GLU A 786 -27.15 26.71 17.96
C GLU A 786 -26.25 26.02 18.99
N GLU A 787 -26.31 24.69 19.08
CA GLU A 787 -25.48 23.92 20.01
C GLU A 787 -23.99 24.02 19.68
N ILE A 788 -23.65 24.01 18.39
CA ILE A 788 -22.29 24.22 17.91
C ILE A 788 -21.80 25.62 18.29
N ASN A 789 -22.58 26.66 17.96
CA ASN A 789 -22.20 28.05 18.20
C ASN A 789 -22.13 28.41 19.69
N THR A 790 -22.91 27.74 20.54
CA THR A 790 -22.88 27.92 21.99
C THR A 790 -21.85 27.04 22.69
N GLY A 791 -21.08 26.25 21.94
CA GLY A 791 -20.04 25.37 22.49
C GLY A 791 -20.58 24.17 23.28
N LYS A 792 -21.84 23.79 23.06
CA LYS A 792 -22.42 22.57 23.64
C LYS A 792 -21.83 21.32 22.99
N ILE A 793 -21.38 21.39 21.74
CA ILE A 793 -20.57 20.33 21.13
C ILE A 793 -19.09 20.61 21.46
N ALA A 794 -18.55 19.85 22.42
CA ALA A 794 -17.21 20.09 22.97
C ALA A 794 -16.09 19.46 22.12
N ALA A 795 -16.37 18.33 21.48
CA ALA A 795 -15.45 17.63 20.59
C ALA A 795 -16.21 16.64 19.69
N ALA A 796 -15.63 16.33 18.53
CA ALA A 796 -16.09 15.27 17.65
C ALA A 796 -14.90 14.39 17.26
N PHE A 797 -15.09 13.09 17.32
CA PHE A 797 -14.12 12.07 16.93
C PHE A 797 -14.73 11.25 15.80
N GLU A 798 -14.01 11.16 14.69
CA GLU A 798 -14.40 10.37 13.54
C GLU A 798 -13.22 9.51 13.09
N SER A 799 -13.51 8.30 12.64
CA SER A 799 -12.49 7.38 12.13
C SER A 799 -12.92 6.90 10.75
N ASP A 800 -12.46 7.56 9.70
CA ASP A 800 -12.86 7.23 8.32
C ASP A 800 -11.67 6.91 7.41
N PHE A 801 -10.61 6.38 8.01
CA PHE A 801 -9.38 5.96 7.34
C PHE A 801 -9.14 4.44 7.52
N GLY A 802 -10.23 3.70 7.77
CA GLY A 802 -10.21 2.29 8.13
C GLY A 802 -9.87 2.02 9.60
N LEU A 803 -9.71 0.74 9.93
CA LEU A 803 -9.42 0.24 11.28
C LEU A 803 -8.00 -0.34 11.40
N PHE A 804 -7.04 0.23 10.67
CA PHE A 804 -5.63 -0.17 10.77
C PHE A 804 -5.05 0.20 12.14
N VAL A 805 -3.84 -0.28 12.43
CA VAL A 805 -3.14 0.10 13.67
C VAL A 805 -2.99 1.62 13.71
N PRO A 806 -3.62 2.33 14.68
CA PRO A 806 -3.59 3.77 14.71
C PRO A 806 -2.18 4.23 15.08
N LEU A 807 -1.61 5.14 14.29
CA LEU A 807 -0.32 5.78 14.57
C LEU A 807 -0.48 7.05 15.41
N GLY A 808 -1.68 7.62 15.46
CA GLY A 808 -2.00 8.87 16.15
C GLY A 808 -3.38 9.38 15.77
N TYR A 809 -3.67 10.64 16.15
CA TYR A 809 -4.87 11.37 15.73
C TYR A 809 -4.46 12.53 14.83
N GLU A 810 -5.19 12.73 13.74
CA GLU A 810 -5.25 14.04 13.10
C GLU A 810 -6.16 14.93 13.95
N PHE A 811 -5.74 16.18 14.20
CA PHE A 811 -6.47 17.10 15.06
C PHE A 811 -6.72 18.42 14.34
N ALA A 812 -7.99 18.83 14.31
CA ALA A 812 -8.42 20.15 13.90
C ALA A 812 -9.05 20.87 15.10
N GLY A 813 -8.56 22.06 15.44
CA GLY A 813 -9.05 22.82 16.57
C GLY A 813 -8.07 23.90 17.02
N THR A 814 -8.20 24.35 18.27
CA THR A 814 -7.28 25.32 18.86
C THR A 814 -5.99 24.66 19.34
N ASP A 815 -4.87 25.40 19.35
CA ASP A 815 -3.59 24.92 19.90
C ASP A 815 -3.74 24.41 21.34
N TYR A 816 -4.58 25.07 22.14
CA TYR A 816 -4.89 24.65 23.50
C TYR A 816 -5.64 23.30 23.53
N GLY A 817 -6.54 23.07 22.58
CA GLY A 817 -7.20 21.77 22.40
C GLY A 817 -6.23 20.67 21.97
N ALA A 818 -5.33 20.97 21.02
CA ALA A 818 -4.28 20.05 20.58
C ALA A 818 -3.41 19.62 21.77
N CYS A 819 -3.04 20.59 22.60
CA CYS A 819 -2.33 20.39 23.85
C CYS A 819 -3.04 19.42 24.82
N ILE A 820 -4.35 19.59 25.01
CA ILE A 820 -5.15 18.69 25.86
C ILE A 820 -5.12 17.27 25.30
N VAL A 821 -5.32 17.11 23.99
CA VAL A 821 -5.30 15.79 23.33
C VAL A 821 -3.93 15.13 23.50
N GLN A 822 -2.83 15.85 23.27
CA GLN A 822 -1.48 15.35 23.47
C GLN A 822 -1.25 14.85 24.91
N GLU A 823 -1.74 15.58 25.92
CA GLU A 823 -1.61 15.16 27.32
C GLU A 823 -2.49 13.93 27.63
N VAL A 824 -3.69 13.83 27.05
CA VAL A 824 -4.58 12.65 27.19
C VAL A 824 -3.95 11.40 26.56
N LEU A 825 -3.28 11.52 25.40
CA LEU A 825 -2.65 10.38 24.73
C LEU A 825 -1.53 9.73 25.56
N LYS A 826 -0.89 10.48 26.46
CA LYS A 826 0.10 9.94 27.40
C LYS A 826 -0.48 8.90 28.35
N LEU A 827 -1.81 8.88 28.56
CA LEU A 827 -2.48 7.87 29.39
C LEU A 827 -2.53 6.49 28.72
N GLY A 828 -2.46 6.44 27.39
CA GLY A 828 -2.54 5.20 26.59
C GLY A 828 -1.18 4.62 26.18
N ALA A 829 -0.11 5.44 26.21
CA ALA A 829 1.24 4.98 25.96
C ALA A 829 1.71 4.09 27.12
N GLN A 830 1.75 2.77 26.92
CA GLN A 830 2.64 1.93 27.72
C GLN A 830 4.06 2.46 27.45
N GLY A 831 4.77 2.82 28.54
CA GLY A 831 6.00 3.62 28.48
C GLY A 831 7.23 2.97 27.86
#